data_AF-A0A7C4QXN9-F1
#
_entry.id   AF-A0A7C4QXN9-F1
#
_cell.length_a   1.000
_cell.length_b   1.000
_cell.length_c   1.000
_cell.angle_alpha   90.00
_cell.angle_beta   90.00
_cell.angle_gamma   90.00
#
_symmetry.space_group_name_H-M   'P 1'
#
loop_
_entity.id
_entity.type
_entity.pdbx_description
1 polymer ?
#
loop_
_entity_poly.entity_id
_entity_poly.type
_entity_poly.pdbx_seq_one_letter_code
_entity_poly.pdbx_strand_id
1 'polypeptide(L)'
;MRCLLAAGALALAAAALSLADTGKPLPEFDFRRPEIVREWGAPHHIQRLESSPEGLTALIAGDDPYFFGPARPFPDQQPLWMFIRLKSETGGGGQVFYFDNAPSETNSRRFQAPSNEWIEVRLSLPPLGPKHRLRLDPPGREGRFTVAWIRFQARREYVFPRNDWTRPERGRQRMIESGGIELFRGETSPWGYEIRVHGQSFAFGNPRPRLGCLVDGELIWLDLAEGAVAAPAGQGGLAVRVNIRDRGGAEWHYEQILLPQAGGIIEARARVKVSRDREVLFLPMLWLSAGERSFGTNKNQALLPGLEYLENEPGSSEADIIGPQSRRQVPANHKLTFPLMTIQAEGRYLSLIWDEHRRFSAMFDSPDRLFGSGGHAMGILWPNSDGRNRVEGDLMPLFPEILRAGQWLEARIFLASGLGETVGPAIQQYVRLKGLPPLPDTGLSLRDYVHLAGQGWLKSKIREGPHYRHAFWPRFESQPAADAAIYQLWLAGQTTEKTFADDLRQAAEQARAAVKPGQLFSSGVGHIRTPVAPLVFGHLRQAMNSARAVAHNANKRLGEDGLIRYRPAADRPDYGRTYWTNHANGLTGRVLSDFLEAAAFAGDSNLLAAAVARLRQLSVYHHSVPRGAQTWEIPLHTPDILACAHLVNAYVSGYELTGDRHFLEEAVYWAWTGVPFVYLVNPTGQPVGPYGTIAVLGATNWKAPVWFGQPVQWCGLVYADALYRLAEIDREGIWKKLADGITAAGLQHTWPSDDADRVGLLPDYYLLPPQRREGPAINPGTVGINALRLYRQPPLYSFRCLRFFGGLAHAPGEVILGRETEKQTRFLVRGWPKEPYYLLISGLARQPSVKINGRPTILAAPHEYNSQEGWLALQVSGEPDVELAY
;
A
#
# COMPACT_ATOMS: atom_id res chain seq x y z
N MET A 1 7.92 -14.85 67.51
CA MET A 1 8.72 -14.26 66.41
C MET A 1 7.98 -14.25 65.06
N ARG A 2 6.66 -14.04 65.10
CA ARG A 2 5.77 -13.65 64.01
C ARG A 2 5.12 -12.37 64.54
N CYS A 3 5.35 -11.20 63.93
CA CYS A 3 4.55 -9.95 64.09
C CYS A 3 5.19 -8.65 63.54
N LEU A 4 6.35 -8.64 62.88
CA LEU A 4 7.03 -7.35 62.53
C LEU A 4 7.46 -7.15 61.07
N LEU A 5 6.95 -7.95 60.12
CA LEU A 5 7.26 -7.79 58.69
C LEU A 5 6.03 -7.53 57.79
N ALA A 6 4.92 -7.09 58.38
CA ALA A 6 3.65 -6.82 57.69
C ALA A 6 3.37 -5.32 57.42
N ALA A 7 4.28 -4.40 57.77
CA ALA A 7 4.05 -2.96 57.66
C ALA A 7 4.86 -2.23 56.56
N GLY A 8 5.73 -2.94 55.82
CA GLY A 8 6.61 -2.33 54.81
C GLY A 8 6.16 -2.48 53.35
N ALA A 9 5.12 -3.27 53.07
CA ALA A 9 4.73 -3.64 51.70
C ALA A 9 3.43 -2.96 51.21
N LEU A 10 2.81 -2.09 52.01
CA LEU A 10 1.55 -1.40 51.68
C LEU A 10 1.71 0.08 51.24
N ALA A 11 2.94 0.58 51.08
CA ALA A 11 3.21 1.99 50.77
C ALA A 11 3.81 2.26 49.38
N LEU A 12 3.91 1.26 48.49
CA LEU A 12 4.50 1.40 47.14
C LEU A 12 3.56 1.04 45.98
N ALA A 13 2.27 0.80 46.26
CA ALA A 13 1.24 0.53 45.25
C ALA A 13 0.20 1.66 45.08
N ALA A 14 0.47 2.84 45.63
CA ALA A 14 -0.42 4.01 45.58
C ALA A 14 0.23 5.25 44.96
N ALA A 15 1.11 5.06 43.98
CA ALA A 15 1.59 6.13 43.10
C ALA A 15 1.10 5.89 41.66
N ALA A 16 -0.21 5.65 41.50
CA ALA A 16 -0.86 6.13 40.30
C ALA A 16 -0.82 7.65 40.40
N LEU A 17 0.05 8.29 39.61
CA LEU A 17 0.00 9.74 39.38
C LEU A 17 -1.35 10.06 38.75
N SER A 18 -2.37 10.19 39.59
CA SER A 18 -3.37 11.23 39.42
C SER A 18 -2.56 12.52 39.40
N LEU A 19 -2.24 13.00 38.20
CA LEU A 19 -1.96 14.42 38.03
C LEU A 19 -3.22 15.13 38.52
N ALA A 20 -3.19 15.55 39.77
CA ALA A 20 -4.16 16.47 40.30
C ALA A 20 -4.16 17.68 39.38
N ASP A 21 -5.35 18.10 38.95
CA ASP A 21 -5.54 19.39 38.31
C ASP A 21 -4.84 20.43 39.20
N THR A 22 -3.76 21.03 38.70
CA THR A 22 -2.87 21.87 39.51
C THR A 22 -3.53 23.14 40.05
N GLY A 23 -4.84 23.34 39.79
CA GLY A 23 -5.65 24.46 40.26
C GLY A 23 -5.21 25.81 39.68
N LYS A 24 -4.09 25.85 38.94
CA LYS A 24 -3.64 27.02 38.20
C LYS A 24 -4.44 27.12 36.91
N PRO A 25 -5.08 28.26 36.63
CA PRO A 25 -5.80 28.44 35.38
C PRO A 25 -4.82 28.29 34.21
N LEU A 26 -5.17 27.42 33.27
CA LEU A 26 -4.40 27.26 32.05
C LEU A 26 -4.49 28.54 31.21
N PRO A 27 -3.45 28.88 30.43
CA PRO A 27 -3.51 30.02 29.52
C PRO A 27 -4.73 29.96 28.59
N GLU A 28 -5.31 31.10 28.25
CA GLU A 28 -6.36 31.24 27.23
C GLU A 28 -6.02 32.43 26.34
N PHE A 29 -6.39 32.34 25.06
CA PHE A 29 -6.34 33.44 24.12
C PHE A 29 -7.75 33.70 23.60
N ASP A 30 -8.42 34.74 24.09
CA ASP A 30 -9.70 35.18 23.54
C ASP A 30 -9.47 36.37 22.61
N PHE A 31 -9.46 36.13 21.30
CA PHE A 31 -9.13 37.14 20.30
C PHE A 31 -10.27 38.13 20.02
N ARG A 32 -11.44 37.92 20.62
CA ARG A 32 -12.52 38.94 20.60
C ARG A 32 -12.15 40.14 21.47
N ARG A 33 -11.10 40.01 22.28
CA ARG A 33 -10.48 41.07 23.07
C ARG A 33 -9.30 41.68 22.30
N PRO A 34 -9.37 42.94 21.85
CA PRO A 34 -8.33 43.57 21.03
C PRO A 34 -6.93 43.60 21.66
N GLU A 35 -6.83 43.61 22.99
CA GLU A 35 -5.57 43.50 23.71
C GLU A 35 -4.86 42.16 23.50
N ILE A 36 -5.60 41.06 23.37
CA ILE A 36 -5.03 39.73 23.11
C ILE A 36 -4.51 39.67 21.67
N VAL A 37 -5.24 40.26 20.71
CA VAL A 37 -4.81 40.38 19.31
C VAL A 37 -3.46 41.09 19.19
N ARG A 38 -3.23 42.15 19.97
CA ARG A 38 -1.97 42.92 19.96
C ARG A 38 -0.75 42.14 20.45
N GLU A 39 -0.94 41.04 21.18
CA GLU A 39 0.17 40.18 21.62
C GLU A 39 0.64 39.19 20.54
N TRP A 40 -0.13 39.03 19.46
CA TRP A 40 0.17 38.12 18.36
C TRP A 40 0.74 38.89 17.16
N GLY A 41 1.78 38.35 16.52
CA GLY A 41 2.51 39.06 15.46
C GLY A 41 3.58 38.24 14.75
N ALA A 42 4.55 38.95 14.16
CA ALA A 42 5.57 38.41 13.25
C ALA A 42 4.97 37.58 12.09
N PRO A 43 4.04 38.17 11.31
CA PRO A 43 3.42 37.50 10.18
C PRO A 43 4.44 37.17 9.08
N HIS A 44 4.27 36.00 8.47
CA HIS A 44 4.90 35.62 7.20
C HIS A 44 3.80 35.27 6.22
N HIS A 45 3.90 35.73 4.97
CA HIS A 45 2.87 35.60 3.93
C HIS A 45 1.43 35.96 4.37
N ILE A 46 1.31 36.87 5.35
CA ILE A 46 0.05 37.46 5.81
C ILE A 46 0.15 38.97 5.57
N GLN A 47 -0.78 39.49 4.77
CA GLN A 47 -0.83 40.91 4.43
C GLN A 47 -1.17 41.76 5.66
N ARG A 48 -2.13 41.29 6.48
CA ARG A 48 -2.56 42.00 7.68
C ARG A 48 -3.14 41.04 8.72
N LEU A 49 -2.85 41.34 9.99
CA LEU A 49 -3.53 40.77 11.16
C LEU A 49 -4.43 41.87 11.75
N GLU A 50 -5.73 41.61 11.83
CA GLU A 50 -6.73 42.58 12.27
C GLU A 50 -7.52 42.06 13.47
N SER A 51 -7.81 42.96 14.41
CA SER A 51 -8.80 42.69 15.45
C SER A 51 -10.19 42.93 14.87
N SER A 52 -11.11 42.01 15.12
CA SER A 52 -12.52 42.14 14.79
C SER A 52 -13.39 41.67 15.96
N PRO A 53 -14.70 41.99 16.00
CA PRO A 53 -15.61 41.44 17.00
C PRO A 53 -15.69 39.91 16.98
N GLU A 54 -15.36 39.28 15.85
CA GLU A 54 -15.35 37.82 15.68
C GLU A 54 -14.04 37.17 16.14
N GLY A 55 -12.96 37.95 16.32
CA GLY A 55 -11.64 37.45 16.69
C GLY A 55 -10.50 38.10 15.90
N LEU A 56 -9.35 37.40 15.88
CA LEU A 56 -8.18 37.75 15.09
C LEU A 56 -8.39 37.28 13.65
N THR A 57 -8.35 38.20 12.69
CA THR A 57 -8.45 37.88 11.27
C THR A 57 -7.08 38.05 10.60
N ALA A 58 -6.58 37.00 9.99
CA ALA A 58 -5.41 37.00 9.11
C ALA A 58 -5.86 37.07 7.65
N LEU A 59 -5.38 38.09 6.92
CA LEU A 59 -5.52 38.18 5.47
C LEU A 59 -4.30 37.55 4.81
N ILE A 60 -4.47 36.39 4.20
CA ILE A 60 -3.40 35.57 3.63
C ILE A 60 -3.00 36.12 2.26
N ALA A 61 -1.70 36.15 1.96
CA ALA A 61 -1.16 36.70 0.72
C ALA A 61 0.07 35.94 0.18
N GLY A 62 0.18 34.63 0.44
CA GLY A 62 1.30 33.84 -0.06
C GLY A 62 1.29 32.39 0.41
N ASP A 63 2.31 31.65 0.00
CA ASP A 63 2.32 30.17 0.06
C ASP A 63 2.60 29.55 1.44
N ASP A 64 3.04 30.34 2.41
CA ASP A 64 3.46 29.87 3.75
C ASP A 64 2.99 30.85 4.84
N PRO A 65 1.66 31.02 5.02
CA PRO A 65 1.14 31.95 5.98
C PRO A 65 1.33 31.45 7.41
N TYR A 66 1.88 32.28 8.28
CA TYR A 66 1.89 32.00 9.71
C TYR A 66 2.04 33.25 10.57
N PHE A 67 1.68 33.13 11.84
CA PHE A 67 1.88 34.17 12.85
C PHE A 67 2.08 33.54 14.24
N PHE A 68 2.67 34.30 15.16
CA PHE A 68 3.08 33.79 16.47
C PHE A 68 2.35 34.44 17.63
N GLY A 69 2.10 33.62 18.64
CA GLY A 69 1.65 34.06 19.94
C GLY A 69 2.80 34.39 20.90
N PRO A 70 2.48 35.04 22.02
CA PRO A 70 3.41 35.28 23.12
C PRO A 70 3.73 33.97 23.86
N ALA A 71 4.79 33.98 24.67
CA ALA A 71 5.05 32.88 25.59
C ALA A 71 4.00 32.85 26.71
N ARG A 72 3.62 31.65 27.15
CA ARG A 72 2.67 31.44 28.25
C ARG A 72 3.16 30.39 29.24
N PRO A 73 2.80 30.53 30.53
CA PRO A 73 3.23 29.63 31.59
C PRO A 73 2.42 28.31 31.57
N PHE A 74 2.71 27.43 30.62
CA PHE A 74 2.11 26.09 30.59
C PHE A 74 2.77 25.13 31.60
N PRO A 75 2.07 24.04 32.00
CA PRO A 75 2.58 23.06 32.95
C PRO A 75 3.54 22.01 32.34
N ASP A 76 4.74 21.88 32.93
CA ASP A 76 5.84 21.04 32.43
C ASP A 76 5.57 19.53 32.41
N GLN A 77 4.57 19.03 33.16
CA GLN A 77 4.32 17.59 33.35
C GLN A 77 2.88 17.17 33.05
N GLN A 78 2.05 18.11 32.56
CA GLN A 78 0.64 17.84 32.30
C GLN A 78 0.37 17.96 30.79
N PRO A 79 0.07 16.85 30.10
CA PRO A 79 -0.40 16.89 28.72
C PRO A 79 -1.67 17.72 28.61
N LEU A 80 -1.90 18.34 27.45
CA LEU A 80 -2.99 19.28 27.26
C LEU A 80 -3.88 18.90 26.08
N TRP A 81 -5.16 19.23 26.21
CA TRP A 81 -6.03 19.48 25.07
C TRP A 81 -5.95 20.95 24.70
N MET A 82 -5.79 21.24 23.42
CA MET A 82 -5.95 22.58 22.87
C MET A 82 -7.19 22.61 21.99
N PHE A 83 -8.06 23.58 22.23
CA PHE A 83 -9.27 23.82 21.48
C PHE A 83 -9.13 25.15 20.74
N ILE A 84 -9.47 25.18 19.46
CA ILE A 84 -9.39 26.38 18.63
C ILE A 84 -10.72 26.58 17.91
N ARG A 85 -11.39 27.70 18.15
CA ARG A 85 -12.57 28.11 17.38
C ARG A 85 -12.10 28.99 16.22
N LEU A 86 -12.23 28.49 15.00
CA LEU A 86 -11.70 29.14 13.80
C LEU A 86 -12.65 29.04 12.60
N LYS A 87 -12.42 29.88 11.60
CA LYS A 87 -13.06 29.88 10.28
C LYS A 87 -12.01 30.18 9.21
N SER A 88 -12.01 29.44 8.12
CA SER A 88 -11.17 29.70 6.95
C SER A 88 -12.06 29.92 5.73
N GLU A 89 -11.81 30.98 4.96
CA GLU A 89 -12.55 31.27 3.74
C GLU A 89 -12.29 30.22 2.65
N THR A 90 -11.04 29.82 2.46
CA THR A 90 -10.62 28.84 1.46
C THR A 90 -10.74 27.39 1.95
N GLY A 91 -10.66 27.17 3.26
CA GLY A 91 -10.60 25.83 3.85
C GLY A 91 -9.26 25.12 3.57
N GLY A 92 -9.15 23.87 4.02
CA GLY A 92 -7.96 23.03 3.84
C GLY A 92 -7.20 22.75 5.14
N GLY A 93 -5.92 22.37 4.99
CA GLY A 93 -5.07 21.96 6.11
C GLY A 93 -4.38 23.15 6.78
N GLY A 94 -4.50 23.24 8.10
CA GLY A 94 -3.72 24.17 8.92
C GLY A 94 -2.79 23.42 9.88
N GLN A 95 -1.91 24.14 10.56
CA GLN A 95 -0.95 23.55 11.50
C GLN A 95 -0.73 24.47 12.70
N VAL A 96 -0.46 23.86 13.85
CA VAL A 96 -0.06 24.57 15.06
C VAL A 96 1.28 24.02 15.51
N PHE A 97 2.27 24.90 15.66
CA PHE A 97 3.54 24.56 16.28
C PHE A 97 3.56 25.04 17.72
N TYR A 98 4.19 24.26 18.58
CA TYR A 98 4.43 24.58 19.98
C TYR A 98 5.92 24.46 20.26
N PHE A 99 6.53 25.51 20.82
CA PHE A 99 7.99 25.56 20.97
C PHE A 99 8.42 26.56 22.04
N ASP A 100 9.54 26.32 22.68
CA ASP A 100 10.21 27.23 23.62
C ASP A 100 11.43 27.95 23.01
N ASN A 101 12.02 27.36 21.96
CA ASN A 101 13.14 27.92 21.20
C ASN A 101 12.78 28.19 19.73
N ALA A 102 12.49 27.15 18.95
CA ALA A 102 12.13 27.26 17.54
C ALA A 102 11.03 26.27 17.12
N PRO A 103 10.12 26.63 16.18
CA PRO A 103 9.16 25.70 15.60
C PRO A 103 9.85 24.51 14.92
N SER A 104 9.25 23.31 15.01
CA SER A 104 9.69 22.13 14.26
C SER A 104 8.51 21.24 13.92
N GLU A 105 8.59 20.48 12.81
CA GLU A 105 7.52 19.54 12.40
C GLU A 105 7.18 18.53 13.50
N THR A 106 8.20 18.02 14.22
CA THR A 106 8.02 17.11 15.35
C THR A 106 7.15 17.71 16.46
N ASN A 107 7.27 19.03 16.67
CA ASN A 107 6.54 19.78 17.68
C ASN A 107 5.38 20.57 17.06
N SER A 108 4.54 19.86 16.31
CA SER A 108 3.38 20.45 15.66
C SER A 108 2.17 19.52 15.62
N ARG A 109 0.98 20.08 15.38
CA ARG A 109 -0.26 19.35 15.12
C ARG A 109 -0.98 19.96 13.93
N ARG A 110 -1.34 19.11 12.97
CA ARG A 110 -2.12 19.50 11.79
C ARG A 110 -3.61 19.38 12.08
N PHE A 111 -4.40 20.23 11.45
CA PHE A 111 -5.86 20.19 11.48
C PHE A 111 -6.43 20.47 10.09
N GLN A 112 -7.73 20.25 9.91
CA GLN A 112 -8.45 20.57 8.69
C GLN A 112 -9.59 21.52 9.03
N ALA A 113 -9.84 22.48 8.14
CA ALA A 113 -10.96 23.40 8.24
C ALA A 113 -11.79 23.36 6.94
N PRO A 114 -13.12 23.26 7.01
CA PRO A 114 -13.98 23.50 5.85
C PRO A 114 -13.92 24.96 5.41
N SER A 115 -14.26 25.21 4.15
CA SER A 115 -14.42 26.57 3.62
C SER A 115 -15.67 27.23 4.23
N ASN A 116 -15.51 28.47 4.67
CA ASN A 116 -16.56 29.38 5.12
C ASN A 116 -17.43 28.92 6.30
N GLU A 117 -16.96 27.96 7.09
CA GLU A 117 -17.68 27.47 8.27
C GLU A 117 -16.87 27.64 9.56
N TRP A 118 -17.55 28.04 10.64
CA TRP A 118 -16.95 28.13 11.97
C TRP A 118 -16.89 26.75 12.62
N ILE A 119 -15.68 26.27 12.87
CA ILE A 119 -15.44 24.97 13.50
C ILE A 119 -14.67 25.11 14.81
N GLU A 120 -14.77 24.09 15.66
CA GLU A 120 -13.89 23.92 16.81
C GLU A 120 -12.95 22.74 16.56
N VAL A 121 -11.65 23.00 16.56
CA VAL A 121 -10.60 22.00 16.40
C VAL A 121 -10.09 21.60 17.78
N ARG A 122 -10.02 20.30 18.06
CA ARG A 122 -9.38 19.74 19.26
C ARG A 122 -8.06 19.05 18.91
N LEU A 123 -6.97 19.50 19.51
CA LEU A 123 -5.60 19.01 19.28
C LEU A 123 -4.97 18.50 20.58
N SER A 124 -4.31 17.34 20.49
CA SER A 124 -3.59 16.75 21.62
C SER A 124 -2.16 17.28 21.68
N LEU A 125 -1.76 17.82 22.82
CA LEU A 125 -0.43 18.37 23.05
C LEU A 125 0.30 17.59 24.14
N PRO A 126 1.63 17.41 24.02
CA PRO A 126 2.44 16.94 25.14
C PRO A 126 2.41 17.98 26.28
N PRO A 127 2.99 17.66 27.45
CA PRO A 127 3.29 18.70 28.44
C PRO A 127 4.07 19.84 27.80
N LEU A 128 3.65 21.07 28.09
CA LEU A 128 4.28 22.28 27.57
C LEU A 128 4.86 23.05 28.75
N GLY A 129 6.11 23.50 28.64
CA GLY A 129 6.76 24.26 29.69
C GLY A 129 6.47 25.76 29.68
N PRO A 130 6.92 26.52 30.71
CA PRO A 130 6.46 27.87 31.00
C PRO A 130 6.90 28.94 30.00
N LYS A 131 7.78 28.58 29.05
CA LYS A 131 8.29 29.45 27.99
C LYS A 131 7.72 29.13 26.61
N HIS A 132 6.80 28.17 26.52
CA HIS A 132 6.27 27.76 25.23
C HIS A 132 5.42 28.86 24.58
N ARG A 133 5.59 28.98 23.27
CA ARG A 133 4.86 29.83 22.34
C ARG A 133 4.09 28.95 21.36
N LEU A 134 3.13 29.57 20.69
CA LEU A 134 2.39 28.95 19.60
C LEU A 134 2.69 29.67 18.29
N ARG A 135 2.81 28.91 17.20
CA ARG A 135 2.72 29.42 15.82
C ARG A 135 1.47 28.82 15.20
N LEU A 136 0.63 29.65 14.60
CA LEU A 136 -0.53 29.20 13.84
C LEU A 136 -0.26 29.40 12.36
N ASP A 137 -0.49 28.34 11.60
CA ASP A 137 -0.38 28.28 10.14
C ASP A 137 -1.79 28.10 9.59
N PRO A 138 -2.41 29.16 9.05
CA PRO A 138 -3.73 29.10 8.43
C PRO A 138 -3.78 28.14 7.23
N PRO A 139 -4.95 27.55 6.94
CA PRO A 139 -5.19 26.92 5.65
C PRO A 139 -5.18 27.92 4.49
N GLY A 140 -4.68 27.47 3.33
CA GLY A 140 -4.74 28.20 2.06
C GLY A 140 -3.55 29.11 1.78
N ARG A 141 -3.54 29.71 0.60
CA ARG A 141 -2.50 30.64 0.10
C ARG A 141 -3.02 32.06 -0.11
N GLU A 142 -4.32 32.25 0.10
CA GLU A 142 -5.06 33.51 -0.01
C GLU A 142 -6.36 33.43 0.82
N GLY A 143 -7.06 34.57 0.91
CA GLY A 143 -8.34 34.67 1.62
C GLY A 143 -8.20 34.98 3.11
N ARG A 144 -9.32 34.92 3.83
CA ARG A 144 -9.39 35.24 5.26
C ARG A 144 -9.36 33.99 6.14
N PHE A 145 -8.61 34.07 7.23
CA PHE A 145 -8.63 33.11 8.31
C PHE A 145 -8.89 33.82 9.65
N THR A 146 -9.97 33.45 10.32
CA THR A 146 -10.37 34.08 11.58
C THR A 146 -10.30 33.08 12.72
N VAL A 147 -9.69 33.48 13.83
CA VAL A 147 -9.66 32.71 15.08
C VAL A 147 -10.36 33.50 16.17
N ALA A 148 -11.44 32.94 16.73
CA ALA A 148 -12.17 33.57 17.82
C ALA A 148 -11.42 33.40 19.14
N TRP A 149 -10.95 32.18 19.44
CA TRP A 149 -10.23 31.88 20.66
C TRP A 149 -9.41 30.59 20.57
N ILE A 150 -8.44 30.46 21.48
CA ILE A 150 -7.68 29.23 21.77
C ILE A 150 -7.76 28.95 23.27
N ARG A 151 -8.18 27.75 23.65
CA ARG A 151 -8.34 27.31 25.04
C ARG A 151 -7.60 26.03 25.31
N PHE A 152 -7.23 25.84 26.56
CA PHE A 152 -6.49 24.66 27.00
C PHE A 152 -7.21 23.97 28.16
N GLN A 153 -7.12 22.64 28.18
CA GLN A 153 -7.59 21.81 29.29
C GLN A 153 -6.52 20.77 29.61
N ALA A 154 -6.43 20.37 30.88
CA ALA A 154 -5.59 19.24 31.27
C ALA A 154 -6.11 17.98 30.57
N ARG A 155 -5.23 17.27 29.85
CA ARG A 155 -5.54 15.99 29.24
C ARG A 155 -5.16 14.87 30.19
N ARG A 156 -6.16 14.13 30.65
CA ARG A 156 -5.96 12.89 31.41
C ARG A 156 -5.28 11.85 30.53
N GLU A 157 -4.30 11.16 31.08
CA GLU A 157 -3.68 9.99 30.44
C GLU A 157 -4.31 8.71 30.99
N TYR A 158 -4.56 7.77 30.08
CA TYR A 158 -5.12 6.47 30.41
C TYR A 158 -4.05 5.42 30.13
N VAL A 159 -3.76 4.59 31.13
CA VAL A 159 -2.71 3.57 31.05
C VAL A 159 -3.35 2.19 31.15
N PHE A 160 -2.99 1.32 30.23
CA PHE A 160 -3.36 -0.09 30.30
C PHE A 160 -2.56 -0.79 31.42
N PRO A 161 -3.17 -1.64 32.26
CA PRO A 161 -2.48 -2.37 33.33
C PRO A 161 -1.30 -3.19 32.79
N ARG A 162 -0.12 -3.07 33.43
CA ARG A 162 1.05 -3.88 33.06
C ARG A 162 0.86 -5.35 33.48
N ASN A 163 1.44 -6.27 32.72
CA ASN A 163 1.46 -7.72 33.00
C ASN A 163 0.06 -8.35 33.14
N ASP A 164 -0.90 -7.85 32.38
CA ASP A 164 -2.29 -8.33 32.48
C ASP A 164 -2.53 -9.67 31.74
N TRP A 165 -1.48 -10.30 31.21
CA TRP A 165 -1.59 -11.60 30.57
C TRP A 165 -1.68 -12.72 31.60
N THR A 166 -2.81 -13.43 31.58
CA THR A 166 -2.96 -14.68 32.31
C THR A 166 -2.59 -15.83 31.39
N ARG A 167 -1.51 -16.55 31.71
CA ARG A 167 -1.02 -17.67 30.91
C ARG A 167 -2.11 -18.74 30.76
N PRO A 168 -2.55 -19.06 29.53
CA PRO A 168 -3.60 -20.04 29.29
C PRO A 168 -3.10 -21.48 29.50
N GLU A 169 -4.04 -22.40 29.69
CA GLU A 169 -3.81 -23.85 29.78
C GLU A 169 -4.21 -24.55 28.48
N ARG A 170 -3.63 -25.74 28.23
CA ARG A 170 -4.01 -26.57 27.09
C ARG A 170 -5.42 -27.11 27.28
N GLY A 171 -6.21 -27.07 26.22
CA GLY A 171 -7.56 -27.59 26.23
C GLY A 171 -7.59 -29.11 26.05
N ARG A 172 -8.46 -29.78 26.80
CA ARG A 172 -8.65 -31.24 26.71
C ARG A 172 -9.91 -31.64 25.96
N GLN A 173 -10.96 -30.83 26.03
CA GLN A 173 -12.23 -31.10 25.39
C GLN A 173 -12.35 -30.31 24.09
N ARG A 174 -12.44 -31.02 22.96
CA ARG A 174 -12.71 -30.40 21.65
C ARG A 174 -14.17 -29.92 21.60
N MET A 175 -14.36 -28.65 21.29
CA MET A 175 -15.69 -28.02 21.19
C MET A 175 -16.09 -27.77 19.74
N ILE A 176 -15.14 -27.33 18.91
CA ILE A 176 -15.39 -26.96 17.51
C ILE A 176 -14.36 -27.65 16.63
N GLU A 177 -14.80 -28.11 15.47
CA GLU A 177 -13.96 -28.63 14.40
C GLU A 177 -14.49 -28.08 13.06
N SER A 178 -13.59 -27.53 12.26
CA SER A 178 -13.88 -27.11 10.88
C SER A 178 -12.65 -27.34 10.03
N GLY A 179 -12.69 -28.26 9.06
CA GLY A 179 -11.52 -28.58 8.24
C GLY A 179 -10.30 -28.89 9.11
N GLY A 180 -9.23 -28.10 8.97
CA GLY A 180 -8.03 -28.22 9.79
C GLY A 180 -8.02 -27.44 11.10
N ILE A 181 -9.01 -26.57 11.39
CA ILE A 181 -9.07 -25.80 12.64
C ILE A 181 -9.90 -26.51 13.70
N GLU A 182 -9.35 -26.59 14.90
CA GLU A 182 -10.01 -27.17 16.06
C GLU A 182 -9.93 -26.20 17.23
N LEU A 183 -11.01 -26.09 18.01
CA LEU A 183 -11.04 -25.30 19.24
C LEU A 183 -11.29 -26.24 20.43
N PHE A 184 -10.38 -26.20 21.40
CA PHE A 184 -10.46 -26.94 22.64
C PHE A 184 -10.73 -25.99 23.81
N ARG A 185 -11.68 -26.36 24.68
CA ARG A 185 -12.03 -25.57 25.87
C ARG A 185 -10.93 -25.66 26.92
N GLY A 186 -10.57 -24.52 27.52
CA GLY A 186 -9.71 -24.43 28.70
C GLY A 186 -10.45 -24.81 29.99
N GLU A 187 -9.74 -25.38 30.96
CA GLU A 187 -10.35 -25.89 32.20
C GLU A 187 -10.57 -24.80 33.26
N THR A 188 -9.72 -23.77 33.27
CA THR A 188 -9.68 -22.76 34.34
C THR A 188 -10.49 -21.49 34.08
N SER A 189 -10.91 -21.26 32.83
CA SER A 189 -11.75 -20.10 32.48
C SER A 189 -12.73 -20.40 31.35
N PRO A 190 -14.00 -19.95 31.46
CA PRO A 190 -14.96 -19.96 30.37
C PRO A 190 -14.49 -19.25 29.09
N TRP A 191 -13.60 -18.26 29.21
CA TRP A 191 -13.01 -17.52 28.09
C TRP A 191 -11.77 -18.18 27.50
N GLY A 192 -11.12 -19.07 28.27
CA GLY A 192 -9.90 -19.73 27.85
C GLY A 192 -10.19 -20.84 26.84
N TYR A 193 -9.51 -20.81 25.70
CA TYR A 193 -9.52 -21.89 24.73
C TYR A 193 -8.19 -22.00 23.99
N GLU A 194 -7.88 -23.21 23.54
CA GLU A 194 -6.75 -23.54 22.67
C GLU A 194 -7.26 -23.74 21.23
N ILE A 195 -6.59 -23.12 20.27
CA ILE A 195 -6.79 -23.34 18.85
C ILE A 195 -5.68 -24.27 18.36
N ARG A 196 -6.08 -25.38 17.74
CA ARG A 196 -5.17 -26.27 17.02
C ARG A 196 -5.39 -26.15 15.52
N VAL A 197 -4.30 -26.27 14.77
CA VAL A 197 -4.29 -26.30 13.31
C VAL A 197 -3.67 -27.63 12.88
N HIS A 198 -4.47 -28.48 12.24
CA HIS A 198 -4.11 -29.85 11.88
C HIS A 198 -3.50 -30.62 13.07
N GLY A 199 -4.22 -30.62 14.20
CA GLY A 199 -3.85 -31.33 15.42
C GLY A 199 -2.73 -30.70 16.26
N GLN A 200 -2.10 -29.61 15.81
CA GLN A 200 -1.01 -28.94 16.54
C GLN A 200 -1.49 -27.65 17.21
N SER A 201 -1.15 -27.44 18.48
CA SER A 201 -1.41 -26.20 19.21
C SER A 201 -0.83 -25.02 18.44
N PHE A 202 -1.63 -23.97 18.19
CA PHE A 202 -1.19 -22.81 17.43
C PHE A 202 -1.43 -21.49 18.17
N ALA A 203 -2.61 -21.31 18.78
CA ALA A 203 -2.95 -20.09 19.49
C ALA A 203 -3.87 -20.33 20.68
N PHE A 204 -3.96 -19.36 21.57
CA PHE A 204 -4.84 -19.39 22.74
C PHE A 204 -5.68 -18.12 22.82
N GLY A 205 -6.95 -18.25 23.17
CA GLY A 205 -7.80 -17.10 23.54
C GLY A 205 -7.43 -16.54 24.90
N ASN A 206 -7.58 -15.21 25.09
CA ASN A 206 -7.35 -14.58 26.39
C ASN A 206 -8.31 -15.18 27.45
N PRO A 207 -7.80 -15.87 28.49
CA PRO A 207 -8.65 -16.51 29.50
C PRO A 207 -9.23 -15.51 30.51
N ARG A 208 -8.78 -14.25 30.53
CA ARG A 208 -9.24 -13.23 31.47
C ARG A 208 -9.39 -11.87 30.79
N PRO A 209 -10.33 -11.71 29.83
CA PRO A 209 -10.50 -10.45 29.13
C PRO A 209 -11.06 -9.38 30.08
N ARG A 210 -10.56 -8.15 29.96
CA ARG A 210 -11.03 -7.00 30.74
C ARG A 210 -11.59 -5.89 29.86
N LEU A 211 -12.56 -5.17 30.40
CA LEU A 211 -13.17 -3.99 29.80
C LEU A 211 -12.79 -2.76 30.62
N GLY A 212 -12.26 -1.73 29.95
CA GLY A 212 -11.90 -0.44 30.54
C GLY A 212 -12.91 0.66 30.18
N CYS A 213 -13.63 1.18 31.17
CA CYS A 213 -14.61 2.25 31.01
C CYS A 213 -14.47 3.33 32.08
N LEU A 214 -15.06 4.51 31.84
CA LEU A 214 -15.11 5.59 32.81
C LEU A 214 -16.41 5.54 33.60
N VAL A 215 -16.29 5.65 34.92
CA VAL A 215 -17.41 5.87 35.85
C VAL A 215 -17.02 7.03 36.76
N ASP A 216 -17.85 8.08 36.77
CA ASP A 216 -17.59 9.34 37.47
C ASP A 216 -16.23 9.95 37.10
N GLY A 217 -15.89 9.84 35.81
CA GLY A 217 -14.65 10.34 35.23
C GLY A 217 -13.41 9.49 35.50
N GLU A 218 -13.45 8.48 36.38
CA GLU A 218 -12.30 7.59 36.60
C GLU A 218 -12.38 6.29 35.80
N LEU A 219 -11.22 5.85 35.30
CA LEU A 219 -11.07 4.58 34.61
C LEU A 219 -11.18 3.42 35.60
N ILE A 220 -12.12 2.53 35.34
CA ILE A 220 -12.28 1.24 36.01
C ILE A 220 -12.10 0.09 35.03
N TRP A 221 -11.73 -1.07 35.58
CA TRP A 221 -11.57 -2.31 34.83
C TRP A 221 -12.58 -3.34 35.32
N LEU A 222 -13.44 -3.83 34.41
CA LEU A 222 -14.35 -4.93 34.67
C LEU A 222 -13.70 -6.23 34.19
N ASP A 223 -13.62 -7.21 35.08
CA ASP A 223 -13.12 -8.54 34.76
C ASP A 223 -14.24 -9.38 34.15
N LEU A 224 -14.15 -9.66 32.85
CA LEU A 224 -15.20 -10.40 32.16
C LEU A 224 -15.17 -11.90 32.50
N ALA A 225 -14.10 -12.42 33.13
CA ALA A 225 -14.07 -13.80 33.60
C ALA A 225 -14.92 -14.01 34.86
N GLU A 226 -15.16 -12.96 35.65
CA GLU A 226 -15.98 -13.05 36.85
C GLU A 226 -17.45 -13.27 36.49
N GLY A 227 -17.99 -14.43 36.86
CA GLY A 227 -19.39 -14.78 36.57
C GLY A 227 -19.68 -15.18 35.12
N ALA A 228 -18.64 -15.36 34.29
CA ALA A 228 -18.82 -15.86 32.93
C ALA A 228 -19.30 -17.31 32.90
N VAL A 229 -20.11 -17.64 31.92
CA VAL A 229 -20.62 -19.00 31.68
C VAL A 229 -20.38 -19.37 30.23
N ALA A 230 -19.72 -20.51 30.03
CA ALA A 230 -19.54 -21.14 28.74
C ALA A 230 -20.58 -22.25 28.55
N ALA A 231 -21.28 -22.24 27.42
CA ALA A 231 -22.27 -23.23 27.04
C ALA A 231 -22.13 -23.61 25.56
N PRO A 232 -22.54 -24.83 25.16
CA PRO A 232 -22.67 -25.15 23.74
C PRO A 232 -23.56 -24.13 23.03
N ALA A 233 -23.13 -23.68 21.86
CA ALA A 233 -23.97 -22.93 20.92
C ALA A 233 -24.55 -23.89 19.87
N GLY A 234 -25.65 -23.49 19.23
CA GLY A 234 -26.23 -24.25 18.11
C GLY A 234 -25.18 -24.55 17.03
N GLN A 235 -25.39 -25.65 16.28
CA GLN A 235 -24.49 -26.10 15.21
C GLN A 235 -23.06 -26.47 15.67
N GLY A 236 -22.91 -27.01 16.89
CA GLY A 236 -21.61 -27.46 17.39
C GLY A 236 -20.65 -26.30 17.72
N GLY A 237 -21.20 -25.15 18.13
CA GLY A 237 -20.41 -23.98 18.52
C GLY A 237 -20.20 -23.86 20.03
N LEU A 238 -19.54 -22.77 20.43
CA LEU A 238 -19.31 -22.38 21.82
C LEU A 238 -19.84 -20.96 22.04
N ALA A 239 -20.63 -20.75 23.08
CA ALA A 239 -21.06 -19.41 23.52
C ALA A 239 -20.51 -19.14 24.92
N VAL A 240 -19.85 -18.00 25.10
CA VAL A 240 -19.40 -17.49 26.40
C VAL A 240 -20.15 -16.20 26.68
N ARG A 241 -20.77 -16.12 27.86
CA ARG A 241 -21.60 -14.98 28.26
C ARG A 241 -21.25 -14.51 29.65
N VAL A 242 -21.30 -13.21 29.88
CA VAL A 242 -21.19 -12.62 31.21
C VAL A 242 -22.16 -11.44 31.32
N ASN A 243 -22.82 -11.36 32.48
CA ASN A 243 -23.53 -10.18 32.92
C ASN A 243 -22.81 -9.64 34.15
N ILE A 244 -22.33 -8.40 34.08
CA ILE A 244 -21.58 -7.78 35.17
C ILE A 244 -22.08 -6.35 35.40
N ARG A 245 -22.22 -5.98 36.66
CA ARG A 245 -22.60 -4.63 37.07
C ARG A 245 -21.35 -3.80 37.36
N ASP A 246 -21.24 -2.63 36.76
CA ASP A 246 -20.18 -1.69 37.12
C ASP A 246 -20.48 -0.93 38.42
N ARG A 247 -19.46 -0.29 39.01
CA ARG A 247 -19.62 0.47 40.26
C ARG A 247 -20.61 1.62 40.16
N GLY A 248 -20.90 2.11 38.96
CA GLY A 248 -21.90 3.15 38.68
C GLY A 248 -23.31 2.60 38.41
N GLY A 249 -23.53 1.30 38.65
CA GLY A 249 -24.81 0.63 38.54
C GLY A 249 -25.30 0.35 37.13
N ALA A 250 -24.46 0.43 36.09
CA ALA A 250 -24.85 -0.06 34.76
C ALA A 250 -24.59 -1.57 34.63
N GLU A 251 -25.51 -2.23 33.94
CA GLU A 251 -25.48 -3.66 33.66
C GLU A 251 -24.87 -3.87 32.27
N TRP A 252 -23.73 -4.56 32.24
CA TRP A 252 -23.05 -4.95 31.02
C TRP A 252 -23.43 -6.37 30.64
N HIS A 253 -23.80 -6.55 29.38
CA HIS A 253 -24.07 -7.85 28.78
C HIS A 253 -23.03 -8.05 27.69
N TYR A 254 -22.15 -9.04 27.88
CA TYR A 254 -21.14 -9.40 26.91
C TYR A 254 -21.35 -10.86 26.49
N GLU A 255 -21.39 -11.11 25.20
CA GLU A 255 -21.50 -12.43 24.60
C GLU A 255 -20.45 -12.62 23.50
N GLN A 256 -19.74 -13.76 23.51
CA GLN A 256 -18.93 -14.24 22.39
C GLN A 256 -19.46 -15.59 21.92
N ILE A 257 -19.85 -15.68 20.65
CA ILE A 257 -20.33 -16.92 20.02
C ILE A 257 -19.32 -17.34 18.94
N LEU A 258 -18.82 -18.55 19.05
CA LEU A 258 -17.87 -19.19 18.14
C LEU A 258 -18.60 -20.32 17.40
N LEU A 259 -18.66 -20.25 16.07
CA LEU A 259 -19.40 -21.19 15.23
C LEU A 259 -18.49 -21.77 14.15
N PRO A 260 -18.50 -23.10 13.92
CA PRO A 260 -17.80 -23.68 12.77
C PRO A 260 -18.43 -23.17 11.47
N GLN A 261 -17.60 -22.86 10.49
CA GLN A 261 -17.98 -22.55 9.12
C GLN A 261 -17.27 -23.51 8.16
N ALA A 262 -17.71 -23.64 6.91
CA ALA A 262 -17.02 -24.49 5.95
C ALA A 262 -15.59 -23.97 5.64
N GLY A 263 -14.69 -24.87 5.25
CA GLY A 263 -13.38 -24.50 4.69
C GLY A 263 -12.33 -24.01 5.71
N GLY A 264 -12.30 -24.58 6.91
CA GLY A 264 -11.23 -24.28 7.88
C GLY A 264 -11.43 -22.97 8.63
N ILE A 265 -12.68 -22.57 8.86
CA ILE A 265 -13.06 -21.29 9.45
C ILE A 265 -13.89 -21.49 10.72
N ILE A 266 -13.61 -20.68 11.75
CA ILE A 266 -14.50 -20.43 12.88
C ILE A 266 -14.95 -18.97 12.82
N GLU A 267 -16.25 -18.73 12.76
CA GLU A 267 -16.82 -17.39 12.90
C GLU A 267 -16.99 -17.05 14.39
N ALA A 268 -16.37 -15.96 14.84
CA ALA A 268 -16.53 -15.38 16.16
C ALA A 268 -17.40 -14.12 16.07
N ARG A 269 -18.52 -14.11 16.81
CA ARG A 269 -19.38 -12.93 17.00
C ARG A 269 -19.26 -12.45 18.44
N ALA A 270 -18.72 -11.26 18.63
CA ALA A 270 -18.65 -10.62 19.93
C ALA A 270 -19.67 -9.48 20.01
N ARG A 271 -20.54 -9.52 21.03
CA ARG A 271 -21.69 -8.63 21.18
C ARG A 271 -21.69 -8.04 22.58
N VAL A 272 -21.76 -6.72 22.65
CA VAL A 272 -21.69 -5.98 23.92
C VAL A 272 -22.82 -4.96 23.98
N LYS A 273 -23.50 -4.92 25.11
CA LYS A 273 -24.57 -3.96 25.40
C LYS A 273 -24.48 -3.51 26.85
N VAL A 274 -24.85 -2.26 27.09
CA VAL A 274 -24.89 -1.68 28.43
C VAL A 274 -26.27 -1.07 28.72
N SER A 275 -26.71 -1.08 29.98
CA SER A 275 -28.02 -0.54 30.38
C SER A 275 -28.06 0.98 30.58
N ARG A 276 -26.90 1.64 30.66
CA ARG A 276 -26.73 3.10 30.77
C ARG A 276 -25.58 3.54 29.89
N ASP A 277 -25.61 4.78 29.40
CA ASP A 277 -24.50 5.33 28.61
C ASP A 277 -23.18 5.19 29.38
N ARG A 278 -22.16 4.71 28.67
CA ARG A 278 -20.82 4.53 29.23
C ARG A 278 -19.75 4.99 28.26
N GLU A 279 -18.83 5.79 28.79
CA GLU A 279 -17.58 6.15 28.14
C GLU A 279 -16.61 4.98 28.23
N VAL A 280 -16.13 4.49 27.10
CA VAL A 280 -15.29 3.30 27.01
C VAL A 280 -13.97 3.66 26.35
N LEU A 281 -12.89 3.15 26.94
CA LEU A 281 -11.52 3.34 26.44
C LEU A 281 -10.94 2.04 25.90
N PHE A 282 -11.34 0.89 26.44
CA PHE A 282 -10.82 -0.41 26.03
C PHE A 282 -11.90 -1.48 26.11
N LEU A 283 -12.22 -2.09 24.97
CA LEU A 283 -13.15 -3.21 24.87
C LEU A 283 -12.60 -4.25 23.89
N PRO A 284 -12.07 -5.38 24.38
CA PRO A 284 -11.60 -6.45 23.50
C PRO A 284 -12.80 -7.18 22.90
N MET A 285 -12.87 -7.26 21.57
CA MET A 285 -13.88 -8.05 20.85
C MET A 285 -13.40 -9.49 20.62
N LEU A 286 -12.10 -9.65 20.35
CA LEU A 286 -11.40 -10.93 20.33
C LEU A 286 -9.91 -10.68 20.56
N TRP A 287 -9.25 -11.58 21.29
CA TRP A 287 -7.81 -11.51 21.50
C TRP A 287 -7.23 -12.92 21.63
N LEU A 288 -6.26 -13.20 20.77
CA LEU A 288 -5.46 -14.43 20.71
C LEU A 288 -3.98 -14.16 21.00
N SER A 289 -3.31 -15.11 21.64
CA SER A 289 -1.86 -15.26 21.62
C SER A 289 -1.46 -16.46 20.75
N ALA A 290 -0.82 -16.21 19.61
CA ALA A 290 -0.27 -17.25 18.75
C ALA A 290 1.14 -17.63 19.18
N GLY A 291 1.52 -18.90 19.04
CA GLY A 291 2.84 -19.42 19.39
C GLY A 291 3.07 -19.70 20.88
N GLU A 292 2.29 -19.10 21.78
CA GLU A 292 2.37 -19.41 23.20
C GLU A 292 2.17 -20.91 23.46
N ARG A 293 3.06 -21.54 24.25
CA ARG A 293 3.10 -23.00 24.50
C ARG A 293 3.20 -23.88 23.24
N SER A 294 3.62 -23.32 22.11
CA SER A 294 3.87 -23.97 20.84
C SER A 294 5.25 -23.52 20.32
N PHE A 295 5.31 -22.88 19.14
CA PHE A 295 6.54 -22.38 18.50
C PHE A 295 7.14 -21.10 19.13
N GLY A 296 6.53 -20.58 20.21
CA GLY A 296 7.01 -19.39 20.92
C GLY A 296 6.95 -18.13 20.05
N THR A 297 8.03 -17.36 20.06
CA THR A 297 8.17 -16.14 19.24
C THR A 297 8.68 -16.41 17.82
N ASN A 298 9.01 -17.67 17.49
CA ASN A 298 9.53 -18.03 16.18
C ASN A 298 8.40 -18.11 15.17
N LYS A 299 8.61 -17.53 13.99
CA LYS A 299 7.70 -17.64 12.85
C LYS A 299 8.48 -17.69 11.56
N ASN A 300 7.88 -18.27 10.54
CA ASN A 300 8.43 -18.19 9.19
C ASN A 300 7.98 -16.89 8.53
N GLN A 301 6.70 -16.52 8.67
CA GLN A 301 6.20 -15.24 8.21
C GLN A 301 5.06 -14.68 9.10
N ALA A 302 4.87 -13.36 9.03
CA ALA A 302 3.71 -12.67 9.58
C ALA A 302 3.24 -11.53 8.67
N LEU A 303 1.95 -11.22 8.72
CA LEU A 303 1.36 -10.20 7.86
C LEU A 303 0.29 -9.38 8.58
N LEU A 304 0.39 -8.06 8.44
CA LEU A 304 -0.66 -7.07 8.65
C LEU A 304 -0.70 -6.20 7.39
N PRO A 305 -1.64 -6.43 6.46
CA PRO A 305 -1.63 -5.80 5.14
C PRO A 305 -1.55 -4.28 5.19
N GLY A 306 -0.63 -3.73 4.40
CA GLY A 306 -0.32 -2.29 4.36
C GLY A 306 0.65 -1.80 5.44
N LEU A 307 1.09 -2.64 6.37
CA LEU A 307 1.94 -2.23 7.50
C LEU A 307 3.10 -3.18 7.83
N GLU A 308 2.85 -4.48 7.85
CA GLU A 308 3.86 -5.49 8.22
C GLU A 308 3.83 -6.63 7.20
N TYR A 309 4.99 -7.00 6.68
CA TYR A 309 5.23 -8.26 5.99
C TYR A 309 6.59 -8.78 6.45
N LEU A 310 6.56 -9.74 7.36
CA LEU A 310 7.71 -10.12 8.16
C LEU A 310 8.15 -11.54 7.82
N GLU A 311 9.45 -11.81 7.93
CA GLU A 311 9.98 -13.15 8.15
C GLU A 311 10.05 -13.41 9.67
N ASN A 312 11.16 -13.94 10.20
CA ASN A 312 11.31 -14.17 11.63
C ASN A 312 11.74 -12.92 12.42
N GLU A 313 11.91 -11.76 11.79
CA GLU A 313 12.25 -10.49 12.45
C GLU A 313 11.09 -9.90 13.27
N PRO A 314 11.36 -9.06 14.28
CA PRO A 314 10.31 -8.37 15.02
C PRO A 314 9.61 -7.31 14.17
N GLY A 315 8.28 -7.29 14.23
CA GLY A 315 7.44 -6.20 13.71
C GLY A 315 7.59 -4.93 14.55
N SER A 316 6.99 -3.85 14.10
CA SER A 316 7.06 -2.52 14.75
C SER A 316 8.47 -2.16 15.25
N SER A 317 9.47 -2.47 14.42
CA SER A 317 10.89 -2.17 14.65
C SER A 317 11.30 -0.95 13.82
N GLU A 318 12.51 -0.44 14.09
CA GLU A 318 13.04 0.69 13.32
C GLU A 318 13.80 0.30 12.04
N ALA A 319 13.71 -0.96 11.60
CA ALA A 319 14.43 -1.45 10.43
C ALA A 319 14.00 -0.77 9.11
N ASP A 320 12.71 -0.43 9.01
CA ASP A 320 12.07 0.22 7.84
C ASP A 320 11.82 1.71 8.03
N ILE A 321 11.77 2.16 9.28
CA ILE A 321 11.33 3.50 9.67
C ILE A 321 11.74 3.81 11.11
N ILE A 322 12.37 4.95 11.35
CA ILE A 322 12.83 5.43 12.65
C ILE A 322 11.80 6.41 13.22
N GLY A 323 11.55 6.32 14.52
CA GLY A 323 10.68 7.23 15.26
C GLY A 323 9.27 6.70 15.49
N PRO A 324 8.33 7.57 15.92
CA PRO A 324 7.01 7.16 16.38
C PRO A 324 6.19 6.32 15.39
N GLN A 325 6.38 6.54 14.09
CA GLN A 325 5.68 5.81 13.02
C GLN A 325 6.12 4.34 12.89
N SER A 326 7.18 3.92 13.58
CA SER A 326 7.55 2.50 13.71
C SER A 326 6.57 1.71 14.58
N ARG A 327 5.79 2.38 15.44
CA ARG A 327 4.85 1.74 16.38
C ARG A 327 3.54 1.40 15.67
N ARG A 328 3.44 0.17 15.17
CA ARG A 328 2.32 -0.30 14.34
C ARG A 328 1.42 -1.30 15.08
N GLN A 329 1.56 -1.42 16.40
CA GLN A 329 0.84 -2.40 17.20
C GLN A 329 -0.68 -2.17 17.22
N VAL A 330 -1.08 -0.89 17.29
CA VAL A 330 -2.47 -0.44 17.13
C VAL A 330 -2.45 0.72 16.13
N PRO A 331 -2.47 0.43 14.82
CA PRO A 331 -2.29 1.43 13.79
C PRO A 331 -3.57 2.22 13.55
N ALA A 332 -3.48 3.32 12.80
CA ALA A 332 -4.66 3.99 12.25
C ALA A 332 -5.32 3.10 11.17
N ASN A 333 -6.64 2.93 11.24
CA ASN A 333 -7.39 1.98 10.41
C ASN A 333 -7.24 2.22 8.90
N HIS A 334 -7.13 3.48 8.48
CA HIS A 334 -7.00 3.83 7.06
C HIS A 334 -5.67 3.37 6.44
N LYS A 335 -4.69 2.94 7.24
CA LYS A 335 -3.42 2.38 6.76
C LYS A 335 -3.49 0.91 6.41
N LEU A 336 -4.53 0.20 6.88
CA LEU A 336 -4.74 -1.19 6.57
C LEU A 336 -5.31 -1.31 5.16
N THR A 337 -4.62 -2.06 4.29
CA THR A 337 -5.10 -2.30 2.93
C THR A 337 -6.29 -3.24 2.91
N PHE A 338 -6.38 -4.17 3.87
CA PHE A 338 -7.57 -4.95 4.15
C PHE A 338 -7.52 -5.61 5.54
N PRO A 339 -8.68 -5.93 6.15
CA PRO A 339 -8.77 -6.46 7.51
C PRO A 339 -8.36 -7.94 7.61
N LEU A 340 -7.06 -8.17 7.67
CA LEU A 340 -6.42 -9.47 7.92
C LEU A 340 -5.22 -9.25 8.86
N MET A 341 -5.01 -10.18 9.78
CA MET A 341 -3.71 -10.37 10.44
C MET A 341 -3.40 -11.86 10.48
N THR A 342 -2.16 -12.25 10.24
CA THR A 342 -1.80 -13.67 10.22
C THR A 342 -0.39 -13.95 10.68
N ILE A 343 -0.22 -15.10 11.33
CA ILE A 343 1.06 -15.72 11.67
C ILE A 343 1.14 -17.05 10.92
N GLN A 344 2.28 -17.31 10.29
CA GLN A 344 2.61 -18.59 9.68
C GLN A 344 3.89 -19.16 10.30
N ALA A 345 3.80 -20.39 10.78
CA ALA A 345 4.87 -21.10 11.46
C ALA A 345 4.68 -22.62 11.28
N GLU A 346 5.79 -23.35 11.15
CA GLU A 346 5.79 -24.83 11.11
C GLU A 346 4.83 -25.41 10.04
N GLY A 347 4.79 -24.80 8.86
CA GLY A 347 3.96 -25.25 7.73
C GLY A 347 2.46 -25.02 7.91
N ARG A 348 2.05 -24.19 8.88
CA ARG A 348 0.66 -23.86 9.19
C ARG A 348 0.48 -22.36 9.34
N TYR A 349 -0.71 -21.87 9.03
CA TYR A 349 -1.07 -20.48 9.30
C TYR A 349 -2.35 -20.39 10.12
N LEU A 350 -2.45 -19.33 10.93
CA LEU A 350 -3.69 -18.86 11.53
C LEU A 350 -3.88 -17.39 11.18
N SER A 351 -5.09 -17.06 10.79
CA SER A 351 -5.51 -15.73 10.37
C SER A 351 -6.72 -15.27 11.14
N LEU A 352 -6.74 -13.98 11.45
CA LEU A 352 -7.90 -13.28 11.99
C LEU A 352 -8.33 -12.25 10.94
N ILE A 353 -9.56 -12.39 10.46
CA ILE A 353 -10.22 -11.52 9.46
C ILE A 353 -11.45 -10.88 10.12
N TRP A 354 -11.76 -9.61 9.87
CA TRP A 354 -12.91 -8.95 10.51
C TRP A 354 -13.68 -8.02 9.57
N ASP A 355 -14.96 -7.82 9.88
CA ASP A 355 -15.84 -6.86 9.19
C ASP A 355 -15.82 -5.48 9.87
N GLU A 356 -16.44 -4.48 9.23
CA GLU A 356 -16.55 -3.11 9.75
C GLU A 356 -15.20 -2.53 10.22
N HIS A 357 -14.13 -2.73 9.44
CA HIS A 357 -12.76 -2.35 9.83
C HIS A 357 -12.56 -0.88 10.22
N ARG A 358 -13.48 0.03 9.86
CA ARG A 358 -13.45 1.44 10.29
C ARG A 358 -13.99 1.65 11.71
N ARG A 359 -14.81 0.71 12.23
CA ARG A 359 -15.46 0.77 13.55
C ARG A 359 -14.63 0.11 14.65
N PHE A 360 -13.75 -0.82 14.31
CA PHE A 360 -12.89 -1.52 15.25
C PHE A 360 -11.42 -1.22 14.97
N SER A 361 -10.54 -1.37 15.96
CA SER A 361 -9.09 -1.24 15.78
C SER A 361 -8.41 -2.61 15.80
N ALA A 362 -7.41 -2.78 14.94
CA ALA A 362 -6.53 -3.95 14.97
C ALA A 362 -5.51 -3.82 16.10
N MET A 363 -5.18 -4.94 16.74
CA MET A 363 -4.09 -5.08 17.69
C MET A 363 -3.20 -6.23 17.23
N PHE A 364 -1.97 -5.92 16.84
CA PHE A 364 -1.05 -6.90 16.29
C PHE A 364 0.39 -6.64 16.75
N ASP A 365 1.01 -7.59 17.46
CA ASP A 365 2.41 -7.45 17.88
C ASP A 365 3.14 -8.78 17.79
N SER A 366 4.29 -8.78 17.11
CA SER A 366 5.02 -10.00 16.78
C SER A 366 6.53 -9.75 16.88
N PRO A 367 7.21 -10.25 17.92
CA PRO A 367 6.65 -10.94 19.08
C PRO A 367 5.82 -9.99 19.97
N ASP A 368 4.97 -10.57 20.81
CA ASP A 368 4.12 -9.85 21.75
C ASP A 368 4.94 -9.16 22.85
N ARG A 369 5.09 -7.84 22.72
CA ARG A 369 5.68 -6.92 23.71
C ARG A 369 4.62 -6.09 24.43
N LEU A 370 3.38 -6.11 23.95
CA LEU A 370 2.25 -5.44 24.60
C LEU A 370 1.88 -6.12 25.92
N PHE A 371 1.84 -7.45 25.92
CA PHE A 371 1.36 -8.24 27.06
C PHE A 371 2.37 -9.26 27.58
N GLY A 372 3.39 -9.57 26.78
CA GLY A 372 4.46 -10.48 27.20
C GLY A 372 4.02 -11.94 27.28
N SER A 373 3.13 -12.40 26.40
CA SER A 373 2.65 -13.79 26.37
C SER A 373 3.72 -14.83 26.00
N GLY A 374 4.87 -14.39 25.48
CA GLY A 374 5.92 -15.29 24.96
C GLY A 374 5.62 -15.84 23.56
N GLY A 375 4.63 -15.28 22.87
CA GLY A 375 4.25 -15.57 21.49
C GLY A 375 4.01 -14.30 20.68
N HIS A 376 2.86 -14.21 20.01
CA HIS A 376 2.43 -13.09 19.16
C HIS A 376 1.00 -12.65 19.53
N ALA A 377 0.75 -11.36 19.65
CA ALA A 377 -0.56 -10.81 19.97
C ALA A 377 -1.36 -10.54 18.69
N MET A 378 -2.60 -11.03 18.64
CA MET A 378 -3.54 -10.81 17.54
C MET A 378 -4.92 -10.50 18.12
N GLY A 379 -5.55 -9.37 17.79
CA GLY A 379 -6.87 -9.05 18.32
C GLY A 379 -7.57 -7.86 17.68
N ILE A 380 -8.84 -7.71 18.07
CA ILE A 380 -9.74 -6.65 17.62
C ILE A 380 -10.28 -5.93 18.86
N LEU A 381 -10.16 -4.61 18.86
CA LEU A 381 -10.55 -3.75 19.98
C LEU A 381 -11.61 -2.72 19.52
N TRP A 382 -12.39 -2.23 20.48
CA TRP A 382 -13.17 -1.01 20.37
C TRP A 382 -12.80 -0.09 21.54
N PRO A 383 -12.72 1.25 21.39
CA PRO A 383 -12.96 2.07 20.20
C PRO A 383 -12.00 1.84 19.02
N ASN A 384 -12.33 2.39 17.85
CA ASN A 384 -11.48 2.36 16.66
C ASN A 384 -10.17 3.16 16.84
N SER A 385 -9.35 3.20 15.79
CA SER A 385 -8.14 4.04 15.70
C SER A 385 -8.17 4.83 14.39
N ASP A 386 -8.37 6.14 14.44
CA ASP A 386 -8.44 7.00 13.25
C ASP A 386 -7.15 7.80 13.01
N GLY A 387 -6.13 7.60 13.86
CA GLY A 387 -4.85 8.33 13.85
C GLY A 387 -4.90 9.70 14.53
N ARG A 388 -6.06 10.11 15.06
CA ARG A 388 -6.27 11.34 15.85
C ARG A 388 -6.73 11.04 17.27
N ASN A 389 -7.60 10.05 17.42
CA ASN A 389 -8.17 9.61 18.68
C ASN A 389 -7.19 8.77 19.52
N ARG A 390 -6.10 8.30 18.92
CA ARG A 390 -5.15 7.36 19.53
C ARG A 390 -3.75 7.65 18.98
N VAL A 391 -2.74 7.58 19.85
CA VAL A 391 -1.34 7.55 19.42
C VAL A 391 -1.06 6.16 18.88
N GLU A 392 -0.55 6.06 17.65
CA GLU A 392 -0.32 4.76 17.03
C GLU A 392 0.64 3.90 17.86
N GLY A 393 0.28 2.63 18.03
CA GLY A 393 0.95 1.69 18.93
C GLY A 393 0.30 1.56 20.31
N ASP A 394 -0.45 2.57 20.78
CA ASP A 394 -1.00 2.56 22.13
C ASP A 394 -2.34 1.80 22.21
N LEU A 395 -2.49 0.99 23.26
CA LEU A 395 -3.73 0.26 23.56
C LEU A 395 -4.88 1.17 24.00
N MET A 396 -4.57 2.34 24.55
CA MET A 396 -5.57 3.27 25.07
C MET A 396 -5.74 4.46 24.12
N PRO A 397 -6.97 4.80 23.72
CA PRO A 397 -7.23 6.05 23.02
C PRO A 397 -7.05 7.24 23.98
N LEU A 398 -6.86 8.43 23.40
CA LEU A 398 -6.68 9.68 24.12
C LEU A 398 -7.96 10.16 24.82
N PHE A 399 -9.13 9.70 24.38
CA PHE A 399 -10.43 10.00 24.95
C PHE A 399 -11.39 8.84 24.69
N PRO A 400 -12.44 8.68 25.53
CA PRO A 400 -13.39 7.58 25.38
C PRO A 400 -14.34 7.76 24.19
N GLU A 401 -14.94 6.64 23.75
CA GLU A 401 -16.13 6.62 22.91
C GLU A 401 -17.34 6.19 23.75
N ILE A 402 -18.52 6.75 23.46
CA ILE A 402 -19.73 6.41 24.23
C ILE A 402 -20.40 5.18 23.63
N LEU A 403 -20.52 4.12 24.43
CA LEU A 403 -21.46 3.04 24.17
C LEU A 403 -22.83 3.44 24.71
N ARG A 404 -23.80 3.64 23.82
CA ARG A 404 -25.14 4.09 24.17
C ARG A 404 -25.95 2.98 24.84
N ALA A 405 -26.71 3.36 25.86
CA ALA A 405 -27.62 2.49 26.57
C ALA A 405 -28.55 1.78 25.58
N GLY A 406 -28.78 0.48 25.79
CA GLY A 406 -29.73 -0.26 24.97
C GLY A 406 -29.18 -0.77 23.64
N GLN A 407 -28.11 -0.18 23.11
CA GLN A 407 -27.56 -0.50 21.79
C GLN A 407 -26.55 -1.65 21.83
N TRP A 408 -26.61 -2.53 20.84
CA TRP A 408 -25.62 -3.59 20.64
C TRP A 408 -24.44 -3.06 19.82
N LEU A 409 -23.24 -3.20 20.36
CA LEU A 409 -22.00 -3.19 19.60
C LEU A 409 -21.69 -4.64 19.21
N GLU A 410 -21.52 -4.91 17.92
CA GLU A 410 -21.28 -6.26 17.41
C GLU A 410 -20.06 -6.26 16.48
N ALA A 411 -19.10 -7.16 16.75
CA ALA A 411 -17.97 -7.44 15.88
C ALA A 411 -18.12 -8.85 15.31
N ARG A 412 -17.99 -8.94 13.98
CA ARG A 412 -17.94 -10.22 13.25
C ARG A 412 -16.51 -10.48 12.79
N ILE A 413 -15.96 -11.59 13.28
CA ILE A 413 -14.55 -11.96 13.13
C ILE A 413 -14.48 -13.42 12.64
N PHE A 414 -13.50 -13.74 11.81
CA PHE A 414 -13.30 -15.06 11.23
C PHE A 414 -11.88 -15.51 11.54
N LEU A 415 -11.77 -16.64 12.22
CA LEU A 415 -10.52 -17.35 12.44
C LEU A 415 -10.37 -18.37 11.32
N ALA A 416 -9.43 -18.15 10.43
CA ALA A 416 -9.18 -19.02 9.29
C ALA A 416 -7.79 -19.66 9.43
N SER A 417 -7.67 -20.95 9.11
CA SER A 417 -6.38 -21.64 9.18
C SER A 417 -6.22 -22.66 8.07
N GLY A 418 -4.99 -23.13 7.89
CA GLY A 418 -4.67 -24.20 6.98
C GLY A 418 -3.19 -24.53 6.97
N LEU A 419 -2.81 -25.40 6.04
CA LEU A 419 -1.41 -25.67 5.71
C LEU A 419 -0.86 -24.57 4.79
N GLY A 420 0.41 -24.24 4.96
CA GLY A 420 1.10 -23.26 4.13
C GLY A 420 2.50 -22.97 4.64
N GLU A 421 3.45 -22.86 3.71
CA GLU A 421 4.85 -22.50 3.99
C GLU A 421 5.07 -20.98 4.06
N THR A 422 4.05 -20.20 3.68
CA THR A 422 4.04 -18.73 3.66
C THR A 422 2.66 -18.19 4.07
N VAL A 423 2.52 -16.87 4.19
CA VAL A 423 1.21 -16.21 4.41
C VAL A 423 0.33 -16.17 3.15
N GLY A 424 0.82 -16.61 1.98
CA GLY A 424 0.07 -16.61 0.72
C GLY A 424 -1.33 -17.24 0.81
N PRO A 425 -1.48 -18.47 1.36
CA PRO A 425 -2.77 -19.10 1.58
C PRO A 425 -3.74 -18.31 2.47
N ALA A 426 -3.25 -17.54 3.45
CA ALA A 426 -4.08 -16.66 4.27
C ALA A 426 -4.71 -15.53 3.44
N ILE A 427 -3.92 -14.94 2.53
CA ILE A 427 -4.38 -13.90 1.62
C ILE A 427 -5.43 -14.47 0.65
N GLN A 428 -5.17 -15.64 0.09
CA GLN A 428 -6.12 -16.36 -0.77
C GLN A 428 -7.44 -16.63 -0.06
N GLN A 429 -7.38 -17.07 1.20
CA GLN A 429 -8.55 -17.32 2.02
C GLN A 429 -9.34 -16.05 2.32
N TYR A 430 -8.66 -14.92 2.58
CA TYR A 430 -9.33 -13.62 2.69
C TYR A 430 -10.10 -13.27 1.41
N VAL A 431 -9.46 -13.38 0.24
CA VAL A 431 -10.11 -13.07 -1.05
C VAL A 431 -11.25 -14.02 -1.34
N ARG A 432 -11.13 -15.31 -0.99
CA ARG A 432 -12.22 -16.29 -1.12
C ARG A 432 -13.42 -15.92 -0.25
N LEU A 433 -13.18 -15.45 0.97
CA LEU A 433 -14.22 -15.12 1.95
C LEU A 433 -14.89 -13.77 1.66
N LYS A 434 -14.12 -12.76 1.26
CA LYS A 434 -14.59 -11.37 1.13
C LYS A 434 -14.80 -10.93 -0.32
N GLY A 435 -14.23 -11.65 -1.27
CA GLY A 435 -14.16 -11.23 -2.67
C GLY A 435 -13.23 -10.02 -2.87
N LEU A 436 -13.06 -9.64 -4.13
CA LEU A 436 -12.43 -8.37 -4.50
C LEU A 436 -13.50 -7.26 -4.59
N PRO A 437 -13.21 -6.00 -4.20
CA PRO A 437 -14.14 -4.88 -4.32
C PRO A 437 -14.68 -4.70 -5.75
N PRO A 438 -15.82 -4.01 -5.94
CA PRO A 438 -16.20 -3.53 -7.27
C PRO A 438 -15.10 -2.60 -7.83
N LEU A 439 -14.96 -2.55 -9.16
CA LEU A 439 -14.00 -1.64 -9.80
C LEU A 439 -14.34 -0.18 -9.43
N PRO A 440 -13.34 0.66 -9.15
CA PRO A 440 -13.56 2.08 -8.93
C PRO A 440 -14.23 2.73 -10.13
N ASP A 441 -15.18 3.63 -9.89
CA ASP A 441 -15.73 4.48 -10.95
C ASP A 441 -14.72 5.57 -11.31
N THR A 442 -14.18 5.50 -12.52
CA THR A 442 -13.19 6.49 -12.99
C THR A 442 -13.85 7.79 -13.43
N GLY A 443 -15.16 7.79 -13.71
CA GLY A 443 -15.85 8.90 -14.35
C GLY A 443 -15.37 9.20 -15.78
N LEU A 444 -14.55 8.33 -16.39
CA LEU A 444 -13.94 8.55 -17.70
C LEU A 444 -14.36 7.47 -18.69
N SER A 445 -15.05 7.85 -19.76
CA SER A 445 -15.16 7.01 -20.95
C SER A 445 -13.80 6.89 -21.65
N LEU A 446 -13.67 5.96 -22.61
CA LEU A 446 -12.48 5.90 -23.46
C LEU A 446 -12.21 7.24 -24.16
N ARG A 447 -13.25 7.93 -24.63
CA ARG A 447 -13.12 9.26 -25.27
C ARG A 447 -12.55 10.29 -24.29
N ASP A 448 -13.08 10.33 -23.07
CA ASP A 448 -12.65 11.29 -22.04
C ASP A 448 -11.19 11.02 -21.63
N TYR A 449 -10.84 9.75 -21.47
CA TYR A 449 -9.45 9.34 -21.20
C TYR A 449 -8.50 9.74 -22.33
N VAL A 450 -8.84 9.47 -23.60
CA VAL A 450 -8.01 9.84 -24.76
C VAL A 450 -7.79 11.35 -24.79
N HIS A 451 -8.83 12.14 -24.50
CA HIS A 451 -8.71 13.59 -24.44
C HIS A 451 -7.79 14.02 -23.27
N LEU A 452 -8.01 13.50 -22.06
CA LEU A 452 -7.23 13.82 -20.87
C LEU A 452 -5.74 13.46 -21.03
N ALA A 453 -5.44 12.24 -21.46
CA ALA A 453 -4.07 11.78 -21.69
C ALA A 453 -3.39 12.55 -22.82
N GLY A 454 -4.13 12.85 -23.91
CA GLY A 454 -3.62 13.69 -25.01
C GLY A 454 -3.30 15.11 -24.55
N GLN A 455 -4.14 15.71 -23.72
CA GLN A 455 -3.84 17.00 -23.09
C GLN A 455 -2.60 16.93 -22.21
N GLY A 456 -2.41 15.84 -21.45
CA GLY A 456 -1.20 15.66 -20.65
C GLY A 456 0.07 15.61 -21.47
N TRP A 457 0.06 14.95 -22.63
CA TRP A 457 1.21 14.94 -23.53
C TRP A 457 1.44 16.26 -24.27
N LEU A 458 0.38 17.00 -24.61
CA LEU A 458 0.47 18.20 -25.43
C LEU A 458 0.68 19.49 -24.63
N LYS A 459 0.00 19.63 -23.49
CA LYS A 459 -0.21 20.90 -22.78
C LYS A 459 0.47 20.97 -21.41
N SER A 460 0.62 19.85 -20.72
CA SER A 460 1.21 19.86 -19.38
C SER A 460 2.71 20.15 -19.43
N LYS A 461 3.29 20.46 -18.27
CA LYS A 461 4.71 20.84 -18.14
C LYS A 461 5.70 19.68 -18.30
N ILE A 462 5.24 18.45 -18.56
CA ILE A 462 6.17 17.38 -18.92
C ILE A 462 6.78 17.57 -20.30
N ARG A 463 6.15 18.32 -21.21
CA ARG A 463 6.65 18.54 -22.57
C ARG A 463 7.43 19.85 -22.65
N GLU A 464 8.60 19.78 -23.26
CA GLU A 464 9.45 20.93 -23.57
C GLU A 464 9.95 20.82 -25.01
N GLY A 465 9.21 21.43 -25.93
CA GLY A 465 9.44 21.28 -27.37
C GLY A 465 9.33 19.80 -27.79
N PRO A 466 10.40 19.19 -28.34
CA PRO A 466 10.44 17.78 -28.71
C PRO A 466 10.83 16.83 -27.55
N HIS A 467 11.17 17.37 -26.37
CA HIS A 467 11.64 16.59 -25.22
C HIS A 467 10.55 16.41 -24.17
N TYR A 468 10.67 15.35 -23.38
CA TYR A 468 9.69 14.99 -22.34
C TYR A 468 10.38 14.68 -21.02
N ARG A 469 9.74 15.07 -19.92
CA ARG A 469 10.16 14.79 -18.56
C ARG A 469 9.56 13.48 -18.08
N HIS A 470 10.28 12.78 -17.23
CA HIS A 470 9.73 11.64 -16.48
C HIS A 470 8.59 12.06 -15.55
N ALA A 471 8.81 13.16 -14.82
CA ALA A 471 7.81 13.82 -14.01
C ALA A 471 8.02 15.34 -14.06
N PHE A 472 6.99 16.12 -13.81
CA PHE A 472 7.10 17.56 -13.61
C PHE A 472 7.41 17.84 -12.13
N TRP A 473 8.70 18.04 -11.84
CA TRP A 473 9.24 18.40 -10.53
C TRP A 473 10.69 18.88 -10.68
N PRO A 474 11.27 19.67 -9.76
CA PRO A 474 12.70 20.01 -9.80
C PRO A 474 13.59 18.76 -9.93
N ARG A 475 14.63 18.86 -10.78
CA ARG A 475 15.61 17.79 -11.09
C ARG A 475 15.10 16.66 -11.99
N PHE A 476 13.90 16.78 -12.57
CA PHE A 476 13.41 15.87 -13.60
C PHE A 476 13.50 16.54 -14.97
N GLU A 477 14.72 16.61 -15.51
CA GLU A 477 14.97 17.28 -16.78
C GLU A 477 14.32 16.59 -17.98
N SER A 478 13.99 17.38 -19.00
CA SER A 478 13.39 16.88 -20.23
C SER A 478 14.46 16.14 -21.06
N GLN A 479 14.05 15.06 -21.73
CA GLN A 479 14.93 14.19 -22.51
C GLN A 479 14.22 13.63 -23.75
N PRO A 480 14.95 13.12 -24.76
CA PRO A 480 14.34 12.42 -25.88
C PRO A 480 13.60 11.17 -25.42
N ALA A 481 12.37 10.98 -25.91
CA ALA A 481 11.48 9.93 -25.42
C ALA A 481 10.70 9.26 -26.56
N ALA A 482 11.10 8.03 -26.93
CA ALA A 482 10.43 7.30 -27.99
C ALA A 482 9.03 6.80 -27.58
N ASP A 483 8.85 6.44 -26.31
CA ASP A 483 7.54 6.06 -25.77
C ASP A 483 6.51 7.19 -25.84
N ALA A 484 6.90 8.44 -25.60
CA ALA A 484 6.02 9.61 -25.75
C ALA A 484 5.47 9.70 -27.19
N ALA A 485 6.33 9.53 -28.20
CA ALA A 485 5.91 9.51 -29.60
C ALA A 485 4.91 8.38 -29.89
N ILE A 486 5.14 7.19 -29.32
CA ILE A 486 4.26 6.03 -29.49
C ILE A 486 2.88 6.30 -28.89
N TYR A 487 2.81 6.81 -27.66
CA TYR A 487 1.55 7.14 -27.02
C TYR A 487 0.77 8.20 -27.80
N GLN A 488 1.45 9.26 -28.25
CA GLN A 488 0.83 10.33 -29.00
C GLN A 488 0.23 9.83 -30.33
N LEU A 489 0.95 8.98 -31.07
CA LEU A 489 0.42 8.36 -32.29
C LEU A 489 -0.79 7.46 -32.00
N TRP A 490 -0.72 6.66 -30.94
CA TRP A 490 -1.84 5.82 -30.54
C TRP A 490 -3.07 6.68 -30.22
N LEU A 491 -2.92 7.72 -29.38
CA LEU A 491 -3.99 8.65 -29.01
C LEU A 491 -4.59 9.38 -30.22
N ALA A 492 -3.73 9.83 -31.17
CA ALA A 492 -4.18 10.45 -32.41
C ALA A 492 -5.00 9.49 -33.29
N GLY A 493 -4.77 8.19 -33.14
CA GLY A 493 -5.54 7.14 -33.79
C GLY A 493 -6.95 6.96 -33.23
N GLN A 494 -7.15 7.28 -31.94
CA GLN A 494 -8.38 7.03 -31.18
C GLN A 494 -9.38 8.20 -31.16
N THR A 495 -8.92 9.43 -31.42
CA THR A 495 -9.80 10.60 -31.45
C THR A 495 -10.40 10.86 -32.84
N THR A 496 -11.65 11.34 -32.87
CA THR A 496 -12.32 11.81 -34.09
C THR A 496 -12.11 13.31 -34.33
N GLU A 497 -11.54 14.04 -33.38
CA GLU A 497 -11.30 15.48 -33.47
C GLU A 497 -10.04 15.75 -34.29
N LYS A 498 -10.22 16.15 -35.55
CA LYS A 498 -9.13 16.24 -36.53
C LYS A 498 -7.96 17.11 -36.06
N THR A 499 -8.21 18.34 -35.62
CA THR A 499 -7.16 19.25 -35.16
C THR A 499 -6.38 18.66 -33.98
N PHE A 500 -7.08 18.07 -33.01
CA PHE A 500 -6.44 17.45 -31.85
C PHE A 500 -5.59 16.23 -32.25
N ALA A 501 -6.07 15.42 -33.20
CA ALA A 501 -5.30 14.31 -33.76
C ALA A 501 -4.05 14.80 -34.49
N ASP A 502 -4.16 15.88 -35.28
CA ASP A 502 -3.05 16.45 -36.03
C ASP A 502 -1.98 17.05 -35.09
N ASP A 503 -2.39 17.72 -34.02
CA ASP A 503 -1.48 18.22 -32.96
C ASP A 503 -0.69 17.08 -32.30
N LEU A 504 -1.37 15.96 -31.99
CA LEU A 504 -0.73 14.76 -31.43
C LEU A 504 0.27 14.12 -32.40
N ARG A 505 -0.08 14.01 -33.70
CA ARG A 505 0.84 13.48 -34.72
C ARG A 505 2.07 14.37 -34.86
N GLN A 506 1.87 15.68 -34.92
CA GLN A 506 2.98 16.63 -35.00
C GLN A 506 3.92 16.54 -33.78
N ALA A 507 3.35 16.45 -32.57
CA ALA A 507 4.14 16.25 -31.36
C ALA A 507 4.92 14.93 -31.38
N ALA A 508 4.33 13.86 -31.92
CA ALA A 508 4.97 12.55 -32.02
C ALA A 508 6.13 12.56 -33.01
N GLU A 509 5.98 13.23 -34.15
CA GLU A 509 7.05 13.41 -35.14
C GLU A 509 8.24 14.17 -34.55
N GLN A 510 7.97 15.27 -33.83
CA GLN A 510 9.00 16.05 -33.13
C GLN A 510 9.73 15.20 -32.07
N ALA A 511 8.98 14.45 -31.26
CA ALA A 511 9.51 13.55 -30.25
C ALA A 511 10.40 12.47 -30.87
N ARG A 512 9.93 11.84 -31.96
CA ARG A 512 10.66 10.80 -32.69
C ARG A 512 11.94 11.34 -33.33
N ALA A 513 11.91 12.54 -33.90
CA ALA A 513 13.06 13.16 -34.53
C ALA A 513 14.20 13.46 -33.52
N ALA A 514 13.87 13.71 -32.25
CA ALA A 514 14.86 13.92 -31.19
C ALA A 514 15.55 12.61 -30.73
N VAL A 515 14.99 11.43 -31.04
CA VAL A 515 15.54 10.14 -30.62
C VAL A 515 16.47 9.57 -31.69
N LYS A 516 17.71 9.27 -31.29
CA LYS A 516 18.68 8.63 -32.19
C LYS A 516 18.26 7.19 -32.50
N PRO A 517 18.45 6.68 -33.73
CA PRO A 517 18.06 5.31 -34.11
C PRO A 517 18.50 4.20 -33.15
N GLY A 518 19.75 4.24 -32.66
CA GLY A 518 20.28 3.24 -31.71
C GLY A 518 19.67 3.30 -30.30
N GLN A 519 18.90 4.34 -29.99
CA GLN A 519 18.25 4.54 -28.69
C GLN A 519 16.76 4.13 -28.70
N LEU A 520 16.18 3.75 -29.85
CA LEU A 520 14.76 3.43 -29.95
C LEU A 520 14.33 2.26 -29.06
N PHE A 521 15.23 1.33 -28.76
CA PHE A 521 14.95 0.21 -27.85
C PHE A 521 14.73 0.66 -26.39
N SER A 522 15.45 1.69 -25.92
CA SER A 522 15.54 2.03 -24.49
C SER A 522 15.09 3.45 -24.14
N SER A 523 14.88 4.33 -25.12
CA SER A 523 14.51 5.73 -24.90
C SER A 523 13.07 5.87 -24.43
N GLY A 524 12.89 6.57 -23.32
CA GLY A 524 11.58 7.07 -22.94
C GLY A 524 11.50 7.64 -21.53
N VAL A 525 10.27 7.89 -21.08
CA VAL A 525 9.96 8.51 -19.77
C VAL A 525 9.04 7.68 -18.87
N GLY A 526 8.29 6.69 -19.37
CA GLY A 526 7.37 5.86 -18.57
C GLY A 526 8.06 4.89 -17.61
N HIS A 527 7.34 4.44 -16.58
CA HIS A 527 7.80 3.38 -15.66
C HIS A 527 7.71 1.98 -16.28
N ILE A 528 6.72 1.76 -17.16
CA ILE A 528 6.52 0.50 -17.86
C ILE A 528 7.07 0.68 -19.27
N ARG A 529 8.04 -0.16 -19.64
CA ARG A 529 8.79 -0.09 -20.88
C ARG A 529 8.34 -1.21 -21.81
N THR A 530 8.33 -0.92 -23.11
CA THR A 530 8.15 -1.95 -24.15
C THR A 530 9.05 -1.62 -25.34
N PRO A 531 9.55 -2.61 -26.09
CA PRO A 531 10.41 -2.39 -27.24
C PRO A 531 9.60 -2.08 -28.52
N VAL A 532 8.46 -1.40 -28.40
CA VAL A 532 7.52 -1.13 -29.50
C VAL A 532 8.03 -0.08 -30.50
N ALA A 533 8.79 0.90 -30.01
CA ALA A 533 9.28 2.00 -30.83
C ALA A 533 10.03 1.57 -32.11
N PRO A 534 11.01 0.64 -32.07
CA PRO A 534 11.65 0.17 -33.30
C PRO A 534 10.72 -0.62 -34.23
N LEU A 535 9.63 -1.21 -33.72
CA LEU A 535 8.63 -1.89 -34.56
C LEU A 535 7.78 -0.88 -35.34
N VAL A 536 7.44 0.27 -34.75
CA VAL A 536 6.67 1.32 -35.42
C VAL A 536 7.56 2.18 -36.31
N PHE A 537 8.78 2.47 -35.87
CA PHE A 537 9.63 3.45 -36.53
C PHE A 537 10.84 2.90 -37.29
N GLY A 538 11.00 1.58 -37.37
CA GLY A 538 12.11 0.92 -38.06
C GLY A 538 13.41 0.91 -37.25
N HIS A 539 14.54 0.74 -37.95
CA HIS A 539 15.89 0.55 -37.37
C HIS A 539 16.02 -0.69 -36.47
N LEU A 540 15.34 -1.78 -36.85
CA LEU A 540 15.31 -3.04 -36.09
C LEU A 540 16.71 -3.59 -35.81
N ARG A 541 17.61 -3.57 -36.80
CA ARG A 541 18.99 -4.04 -36.65
C ARG A 541 19.73 -3.30 -35.53
N GLN A 542 19.62 -1.97 -35.49
CA GLN A 542 20.22 -1.16 -34.43
C GLN A 542 19.58 -1.46 -33.06
N ALA A 543 18.25 -1.60 -33.03
CA ALA A 543 17.53 -1.90 -31.80
C ALA A 543 17.86 -3.28 -31.23
N MET A 544 17.99 -4.30 -32.07
CA MET A 544 18.41 -5.66 -31.68
C MET A 544 19.84 -5.68 -31.14
N ASN A 545 20.75 -4.91 -31.74
CA ASN A 545 22.11 -4.76 -31.22
C ASN A 545 22.11 -4.08 -29.84
N SER A 546 21.29 -3.05 -29.64
CA SER A 546 21.10 -2.42 -28.33
C SER A 546 20.52 -3.39 -27.31
N ALA A 547 19.50 -4.18 -27.69
CA ALA A 547 18.92 -5.22 -26.83
C ALA A 547 19.97 -6.27 -26.43
N ARG A 548 20.77 -6.76 -27.38
CA ARG A 548 21.87 -7.70 -27.09
C ARG A 548 22.90 -7.11 -26.11
N ALA A 549 23.25 -5.83 -26.27
CA ALA A 549 24.15 -5.15 -25.35
C ALA A 549 23.55 -5.03 -23.93
N VAL A 550 22.26 -4.72 -23.81
CA VAL A 550 21.53 -4.71 -22.53
C VAL A 550 21.57 -6.09 -21.87
N ALA A 551 21.26 -7.15 -22.63
CA ALA A 551 21.28 -8.53 -22.14
C ALA A 551 22.68 -8.97 -21.67
N HIS A 552 23.74 -8.67 -22.42
CA HIS A 552 25.11 -8.95 -21.98
C HIS A 552 25.48 -8.21 -20.68
N ASN A 553 25.11 -6.93 -20.58
CA ASN A 553 25.38 -6.14 -19.39
C ASN A 553 24.61 -6.68 -18.17
N ALA A 554 23.36 -7.11 -18.34
CA ALA A 554 22.57 -7.72 -17.28
C ALA A 554 23.20 -9.05 -16.82
N ASN A 555 23.60 -9.93 -17.74
CA ASN A 555 24.30 -11.17 -17.41
C ASN A 555 25.61 -10.91 -16.64
N LYS A 556 26.40 -9.93 -17.08
CA LYS A 556 27.64 -9.53 -16.39
C LYS A 556 27.37 -9.03 -14.97
N ARG A 557 26.29 -8.26 -14.76
CA ARG A 557 25.92 -7.73 -13.44
C ARG A 557 25.48 -8.83 -12.47
N LEU A 558 24.77 -9.84 -12.95
CA LEU A 558 24.29 -10.97 -12.15
C LEU A 558 25.42 -11.91 -11.71
N GLY A 559 26.54 -11.95 -12.45
CA GLY A 559 27.71 -12.76 -12.08
C GLY A 559 27.43 -14.27 -12.10
N GLU A 560 28.27 -15.05 -11.40
CA GLU A 560 28.18 -16.51 -11.39
C GLU A 560 27.08 -17.05 -10.47
N ASP A 561 26.85 -16.38 -9.33
CA ASP A 561 25.83 -16.76 -8.34
C ASP A 561 24.42 -16.27 -8.73
N GLY A 562 24.30 -15.43 -9.76
CA GLY A 562 23.02 -14.98 -10.30
C GLY A 562 22.35 -13.90 -9.45
N LEU A 563 23.08 -13.24 -8.55
CA LEU A 563 22.52 -12.30 -7.57
C LEU A 563 23.04 -10.87 -7.76
N ILE A 564 22.16 -9.90 -7.54
CA ILE A 564 22.57 -8.50 -7.46
C ILE A 564 22.83 -8.13 -6.00
N ARG A 565 24.09 -7.78 -5.72
CA ARG A 565 24.52 -7.32 -4.40
C ARG A 565 24.49 -5.81 -4.30
N TYR A 566 23.78 -5.31 -3.31
CA TYR A 566 23.78 -3.92 -2.89
C TYR A 566 25.19 -3.50 -2.47
N ARG A 567 25.58 -2.32 -2.94
CA ARG A 567 26.82 -1.65 -2.55
C ARG A 567 26.48 -0.20 -2.21
N PRO A 568 26.76 0.27 -0.98
CA PRO A 568 26.47 1.65 -0.62
C PRO A 568 27.30 2.61 -1.48
N ALA A 569 26.67 3.71 -1.91
CA ALA A 569 27.38 4.80 -2.58
C ALA A 569 28.01 5.71 -1.53
N ALA A 570 29.22 6.21 -1.79
CA ALA A 570 29.99 6.99 -0.80
C ALA A 570 29.31 8.29 -0.35
N ASP A 571 28.45 8.87 -1.19
CA ASP A 571 27.70 10.11 -0.96
C ASP A 571 26.26 9.87 -0.47
N ARG A 572 25.88 8.63 -0.18
CA ARG A 572 24.51 8.25 0.20
C ARG A 572 24.49 7.45 1.51
N PRO A 573 23.36 7.47 2.24
CA PRO A 573 23.15 6.53 3.34
C PRO A 573 23.32 5.09 2.87
N ASP A 574 23.88 4.25 3.74
CA ASP A 574 23.93 2.80 3.52
C ASP A 574 22.54 2.20 3.76
N TYR A 575 21.76 2.02 2.68
CA TYR A 575 20.44 1.40 2.70
C TYR A 575 20.48 -0.09 3.08
N GLY A 576 21.63 -0.74 3.05
CA GLY A 576 21.81 -2.13 3.48
C GLY A 576 21.92 -2.31 4.99
N ARG A 577 22.18 -1.23 5.75
CA ARG A 577 22.57 -1.31 7.18
C ARG A 577 21.56 -1.97 8.13
N THR A 578 20.28 -2.02 7.76
CA THR A 578 19.21 -2.65 8.56
C THR A 578 18.82 -4.05 8.07
N TYR A 579 19.50 -4.57 7.05
CA TYR A 579 19.23 -5.87 6.48
C TYR A 579 20.35 -6.87 6.81
N TRP A 580 20.00 -8.14 7.00
CA TRP A 580 20.95 -9.17 7.44
C TRP A 580 21.83 -9.71 6.32
N THR A 581 21.54 -9.35 5.08
CA THR A 581 22.35 -9.68 3.89
C THR A 581 22.46 -8.46 2.98
N ASN A 582 23.26 -8.56 1.92
CA ASN A 582 23.49 -7.49 0.95
C ASN A 582 22.82 -7.74 -0.41
N HIS A 583 21.86 -8.64 -0.50
CA HIS A 583 21.10 -8.88 -1.73
C HIS A 583 19.62 -9.08 -1.40
N ALA A 584 18.73 -8.68 -2.31
CA ALA A 584 17.29 -8.86 -2.15
C ALA A 584 16.64 -9.25 -3.48
N ASN A 585 15.45 -9.84 -3.39
CA ASN A 585 14.70 -10.33 -4.55
C ASN A 585 14.30 -9.19 -5.50
N GLY A 586 13.97 -7.99 -5.01
CA GLY A 586 13.66 -6.83 -5.85
C GLY A 586 14.86 -6.31 -6.66
N LEU A 587 16.04 -6.24 -6.04
CA LEU A 587 17.29 -5.87 -6.71
C LEU A 587 17.63 -6.81 -7.87
N THR A 588 17.51 -8.11 -7.60
CA THR A 588 17.89 -9.15 -8.57
C THR A 588 16.81 -9.32 -9.64
N GLY A 589 15.55 -9.37 -9.22
CA GLY A 589 14.40 -9.57 -10.10
C GLY A 589 14.27 -8.50 -11.18
N ARG A 590 14.56 -7.23 -10.85
CA ARG A 590 14.56 -6.15 -11.85
C ARG A 590 15.55 -6.41 -12.98
N VAL A 591 16.81 -6.70 -12.65
CA VAL A 591 17.87 -6.94 -13.64
C VAL A 591 17.56 -8.19 -14.47
N LEU A 592 16.97 -9.21 -13.85
CA LEU A 592 16.62 -10.43 -14.55
C LEU A 592 15.44 -10.24 -15.50
N SER A 593 14.41 -9.47 -15.11
CA SER A 593 13.31 -9.11 -16.00
C SER A 593 13.82 -8.36 -17.24
N ASP A 594 14.71 -7.38 -17.05
CA ASP A 594 15.36 -6.65 -18.16
C ASP A 594 16.19 -7.59 -19.05
N PHE A 595 16.88 -8.56 -18.45
CA PHE A 595 17.68 -9.54 -19.19
C PHE A 595 16.80 -10.43 -20.07
N LEU A 596 15.71 -10.98 -19.52
CA LEU A 596 14.79 -11.85 -20.26
C LEU A 596 14.13 -11.12 -21.42
N GLU A 597 13.64 -9.88 -21.22
CA GLU A 597 13.04 -9.08 -22.29
C GLU A 597 14.04 -8.77 -23.41
N ALA A 598 15.24 -8.31 -23.04
CA ALA A 598 16.25 -7.93 -24.01
C ALA A 598 16.79 -9.13 -24.80
N ALA A 599 16.99 -10.29 -24.13
CA ALA A 599 17.39 -11.52 -24.79
C ALA A 599 16.31 -12.05 -25.75
N ALA A 600 15.03 -11.97 -25.36
CA ALA A 600 13.91 -12.34 -26.21
C ALA A 600 13.81 -11.45 -27.45
N PHE A 601 13.89 -10.13 -27.29
CA PHE A 601 13.85 -9.20 -28.42
C PHE A 601 15.03 -9.39 -29.38
N ALA A 602 16.23 -9.65 -28.85
CA ALA A 602 17.42 -9.91 -29.67
C ALA A 602 17.40 -11.28 -30.37
N GLY A 603 16.63 -12.25 -29.87
CA GLY A 603 16.56 -13.62 -30.41
C GLY A 603 17.83 -14.44 -30.24
N ASP A 604 18.72 -14.06 -29.31
CA ASP A 604 20.00 -14.73 -29.09
C ASP A 604 19.81 -15.95 -28.18
N SER A 605 19.97 -17.14 -28.74
CA SER A 605 19.70 -18.41 -28.03
C SER A 605 20.62 -18.65 -26.84
N ASN A 606 21.87 -18.19 -26.89
CA ASN A 606 22.83 -18.34 -25.79
C ASN A 606 22.45 -17.41 -24.63
N LEU A 607 22.08 -16.17 -24.93
CA LEU A 607 21.61 -15.22 -23.92
C LEU A 607 20.28 -15.64 -23.30
N LEU A 608 19.36 -16.19 -24.10
CA LEU A 608 18.10 -16.74 -23.60
C LEU A 608 18.34 -17.93 -22.66
N ALA A 609 19.19 -18.88 -23.05
CA ALA A 609 19.54 -20.01 -22.20
C ALA A 609 20.18 -19.54 -20.88
N ALA A 610 21.09 -18.55 -20.96
CA ALA A 610 21.70 -17.96 -19.77
C ALA A 610 20.66 -17.27 -18.87
N ALA A 611 19.76 -16.45 -19.43
CA ALA A 611 18.73 -15.76 -18.66
C ALA A 611 17.77 -16.73 -17.95
N VAL A 612 17.34 -17.79 -18.64
CA VAL A 612 16.51 -18.86 -18.05
C VAL A 612 17.27 -19.60 -16.95
N ALA A 613 18.57 -19.89 -17.15
CA ALA A 613 19.39 -20.52 -16.12
C ALA A 613 19.52 -19.62 -14.87
N ARG A 614 19.69 -18.29 -15.05
CA ARG A 614 19.69 -17.34 -13.93
C ARG A 614 18.34 -17.25 -13.23
N LEU A 615 17.23 -17.35 -13.96
CA LEU A 615 15.89 -17.39 -13.38
C LEU A 615 15.71 -18.58 -12.44
N ARG A 616 16.20 -19.76 -12.81
CA ARG A 616 16.15 -20.95 -11.92
C ARG A 616 16.95 -20.76 -10.62
N GLN A 617 17.98 -19.91 -10.63
CA GLN A 617 18.78 -19.62 -9.44
C GLN A 617 18.05 -18.69 -8.44
N LEU A 618 16.93 -18.05 -8.83
CA LEU A 618 16.11 -17.24 -7.91
C LEU A 618 15.38 -18.06 -6.84
N SER A 619 15.45 -19.39 -6.88
CA SER A 619 14.92 -20.26 -5.83
C SER A 619 15.53 -19.97 -4.45
N VAL A 620 16.67 -19.27 -4.36
CA VAL A 620 17.23 -18.76 -3.10
C VAL A 620 16.27 -17.81 -2.36
N TYR A 621 15.35 -17.17 -3.10
CA TYR A 621 14.34 -16.27 -2.56
C TYR A 621 12.98 -16.96 -2.34
N HIS A 622 12.87 -18.27 -2.59
CA HIS A 622 11.64 -19.00 -2.38
C HIS A 622 11.15 -18.81 -0.94
N HIS A 623 9.86 -18.53 -0.78
CA HIS A 623 9.22 -18.23 0.51
C HIS A 623 9.74 -16.99 1.27
N SER A 624 10.59 -16.15 0.65
CA SER A 624 11.01 -14.88 1.24
C SER A 624 9.97 -13.77 1.06
N VAL A 625 10.12 -12.69 1.83
CA VAL A 625 9.30 -11.47 1.68
C VAL A 625 9.80 -10.63 0.50
N PRO A 626 8.93 -10.06 -0.36
CA PRO A 626 9.34 -9.21 -1.48
C PRO A 626 9.97 -7.90 -0.98
N ARG A 627 11.27 -7.66 -1.21
CA ARG A 627 12.05 -6.54 -0.64
C ARG A 627 12.99 -5.88 -1.64
N GLY A 628 13.28 -4.60 -1.41
CA GLY A 628 14.48 -3.95 -1.93
C GLY A 628 14.50 -3.68 -3.44
N ALA A 629 13.38 -3.27 -4.06
CA ALA A 629 13.42 -2.80 -5.45
C ALA A 629 13.73 -1.29 -5.54
N GLN A 630 13.50 -0.53 -4.46
CA GLN A 630 13.66 0.93 -4.40
C GLN A 630 14.87 1.46 -3.60
N THR A 631 15.99 0.74 -3.59
CA THR A 631 17.17 1.03 -2.73
C THR A 631 18.02 2.24 -3.15
N TRP A 632 17.42 3.21 -3.84
CA TRP A 632 17.97 4.55 -4.04
C TRP A 632 17.53 5.53 -2.94
N GLU A 633 16.41 5.23 -2.27
CA GLU A 633 15.86 6.04 -1.17
C GLU A 633 15.22 5.22 -0.04
N ILE A 634 14.91 3.95 -0.29
CA ILE A 634 14.26 3.04 0.65
C ILE A 634 15.29 2.05 1.23
N PRO A 635 15.23 1.69 2.52
CA PRO A 635 16.09 0.65 3.09
C PRO A 635 15.95 -0.69 2.35
N LEU A 636 17.06 -1.42 2.20
CA LEU A 636 17.09 -2.75 1.56
C LEU A 636 16.18 -3.76 2.28
N HIS A 637 16.01 -3.57 3.59
CA HIS A 637 15.11 -4.36 4.41
C HIS A 637 13.64 -4.23 3.98
N THR A 638 13.21 -3.13 3.36
CA THR A 638 11.79 -2.81 3.30
C THR A 638 10.99 -3.64 2.29
N PRO A 639 9.82 -4.20 2.69
CA PRO A 639 8.91 -4.86 1.77
C PRO A 639 8.39 -3.92 0.67
N ASP A 640 8.30 -4.41 -0.56
CA ASP A 640 8.20 -3.59 -1.76
C ASP A 640 7.35 -4.23 -2.86
N ILE A 641 6.32 -3.52 -3.35
CA ILE A 641 5.43 -4.03 -4.41
C ILE A 641 6.13 -4.13 -5.77
N LEU A 642 7.16 -3.32 -6.05
CA LEU A 642 7.92 -3.43 -7.29
C LEU A 642 8.75 -4.71 -7.32
N ALA A 643 9.21 -5.19 -6.16
CA ALA A 643 9.86 -6.50 -6.10
C ALA A 643 8.89 -7.61 -6.56
N CYS A 644 7.62 -7.54 -6.14
CA CYS A 644 6.57 -8.45 -6.60
C CYS A 644 6.40 -8.35 -8.12
N ALA A 645 6.26 -7.13 -8.66
CA ALA A 645 6.06 -6.89 -10.08
C ALA A 645 7.19 -7.46 -10.94
N HIS A 646 8.44 -7.23 -10.53
CA HIS A 646 9.61 -7.72 -11.25
C HIS A 646 9.72 -9.24 -11.24
N LEU A 647 9.41 -9.89 -10.12
CA LEU A 647 9.43 -11.35 -10.00
C LEU A 647 8.31 -11.99 -10.83
N VAL A 648 7.08 -11.44 -10.78
CA VAL A 648 5.98 -11.90 -11.66
C VAL A 648 6.39 -11.77 -13.13
N ASN A 649 6.91 -10.61 -13.56
CA ASN A 649 7.33 -10.41 -14.94
C ASN A 649 8.45 -11.39 -15.37
N ALA A 650 9.45 -11.61 -14.52
CA ALA A 650 10.54 -12.53 -14.82
C ALA A 650 10.04 -13.97 -14.97
N TYR A 651 9.19 -14.44 -14.05
CA TYR A 651 8.64 -15.80 -14.10
C TYR A 651 7.61 -16.02 -15.20
N VAL A 652 6.74 -15.03 -15.49
CA VAL A 652 5.87 -15.05 -16.67
C VAL A 652 6.70 -15.19 -17.94
N SER A 653 7.77 -14.41 -18.08
CA SER A 653 8.65 -14.46 -19.26
C SER A 653 9.35 -15.83 -19.35
N GLY A 654 9.79 -16.39 -18.23
CA GLY A 654 10.32 -17.76 -18.14
C GLY A 654 9.32 -18.81 -18.65
N TYR A 655 8.06 -18.72 -18.23
CA TYR A 655 7.00 -19.61 -18.71
C TYR A 655 6.70 -19.41 -20.20
N GLU A 656 6.57 -18.18 -20.68
CA GLU A 656 6.32 -17.88 -22.09
C GLU A 656 7.41 -18.48 -22.99
N LEU A 657 8.68 -18.34 -22.59
CA LEU A 657 9.85 -18.83 -23.32
C LEU A 657 10.04 -20.36 -23.27
N THR A 658 9.72 -21.00 -22.14
CA THR A 658 10.08 -22.41 -21.90
C THR A 658 8.89 -23.35 -21.72
N GLY A 659 7.76 -22.82 -21.23
CA GLY A 659 6.53 -23.55 -20.85
C GLY A 659 6.69 -24.48 -19.68
N ASP A 660 7.80 -24.34 -18.95
CA ASP A 660 8.00 -25.02 -17.69
C ASP A 660 6.97 -24.50 -16.67
N ARG A 661 6.07 -25.38 -16.23
CA ARG A 661 4.99 -25.06 -15.30
C ARG A 661 5.50 -24.54 -13.95
N HIS A 662 6.72 -24.91 -13.56
CA HIS A 662 7.34 -24.36 -12.35
C HIS A 662 7.43 -22.83 -12.39
N PHE A 663 7.75 -22.22 -13.53
CA PHE A 663 7.78 -20.77 -13.64
C PHE A 663 6.39 -20.14 -13.55
N LEU A 664 5.34 -20.83 -14.03
CA LEU A 664 3.98 -20.34 -13.85
C LEU A 664 3.56 -20.37 -12.37
N GLU A 665 3.90 -21.44 -11.66
CA GLU A 665 3.63 -21.59 -10.23
C GLU A 665 4.34 -20.49 -9.42
N GLU A 666 5.60 -20.21 -9.72
CA GLU A 666 6.35 -19.10 -9.12
C GLU A 666 5.73 -17.73 -9.47
N ALA A 667 5.32 -17.51 -10.72
CA ALA A 667 4.65 -16.27 -11.11
C ALA A 667 3.35 -16.05 -10.32
N VAL A 668 2.56 -17.10 -10.12
CA VAL A 668 1.34 -17.07 -9.31
C VAL A 668 1.66 -16.81 -7.83
N TYR A 669 2.70 -17.44 -7.29
CA TYR A 669 3.16 -17.20 -5.92
C TYR A 669 3.55 -15.73 -5.70
N TRP A 670 4.43 -15.19 -6.54
CA TRP A 670 4.88 -13.79 -6.44
C TRP A 670 3.79 -12.77 -6.78
N ALA A 671 2.76 -13.15 -7.54
CA ALA A 671 1.57 -12.32 -7.68
C ALA A 671 0.83 -12.21 -6.34
N TRP A 672 0.61 -13.31 -5.62
CA TRP A 672 -0.03 -13.24 -4.29
C TRP A 672 0.75 -12.38 -3.29
N THR A 673 2.08 -12.30 -3.37
CA THR A 673 2.87 -11.47 -2.45
C THR A 673 2.67 -9.95 -2.65
N GLY A 674 2.16 -9.51 -3.80
CA GLY A 674 1.85 -8.09 -4.07
C GLY A 674 0.48 -7.64 -3.56
N VAL A 675 -0.45 -8.58 -3.33
CA VAL A 675 -1.81 -8.29 -2.85
C VAL A 675 -1.86 -7.51 -1.52
N PRO A 676 -1.00 -7.78 -0.51
CA PRO A 676 -1.00 -7.04 0.76
C PRO A 676 -0.77 -5.52 0.63
N PHE A 677 -0.27 -5.06 -0.51
CA PHE A 677 -0.04 -3.63 -0.77
C PHE A 677 -1.26 -2.94 -1.39
N VAL A 678 -2.30 -3.69 -1.79
CA VAL A 678 -3.47 -3.19 -2.53
C VAL A 678 -4.67 -3.05 -1.60
N TYR A 679 -5.30 -1.87 -1.57
CA TYR A 679 -6.52 -1.65 -0.78
C TYR A 679 -7.70 -2.52 -1.30
N LEU A 680 -8.04 -3.60 -0.59
CA LEU A 680 -9.19 -4.47 -0.90
C LEU A 680 -10.44 -4.11 -0.09
N VAL A 681 -10.42 -2.94 0.55
CA VAL A 681 -11.56 -2.29 1.20
C VAL A 681 -11.50 -0.80 0.93
N ASN A 682 -12.59 -0.07 1.19
CA ASN A 682 -12.55 1.39 1.20
C ASN A 682 -12.02 1.87 2.57
N PRO A 683 -10.78 2.42 2.66
CA PRO A 683 -10.13 2.72 3.94
C PRO A 683 -10.71 3.93 4.67
N THR A 684 -11.34 4.86 3.95
CA THR A 684 -11.84 6.13 4.51
C THR A 684 -13.35 6.29 4.33
N GLY A 685 -13.97 5.53 3.42
CA GLY A 685 -15.35 5.70 2.96
C GLY A 685 -15.53 6.83 1.94
N GLN A 686 -14.44 7.42 1.47
CA GLN A 686 -14.44 8.44 0.43
C GLN A 686 -14.37 7.79 -0.97
N PRO A 687 -14.63 8.54 -2.06
CA PRO A 687 -14.66 7.98 -3.42
C PRO A 687 -13.35 7.31 -3.86
N VAL A 688 -12.19 7.89 -3.52
CA VAL A 688 -10.87 7.33 -3.82
C VAL A 688 -10.37 6.51 -2.64
N GLY A 689 -9.96 5.26 -2.90
CA GLY A 689 -9.42 4.36 -1.89
C GLY A 689 -9.26 2.92 -2.36
N PRO A 690 -10.34 2.24 -2.78
CA PRO A 690 -10.26 0.86 -3.28
C PRO A 690 -9.25 0.74 -4.43
N TYR A 691 -8.44 -0.32 -4.38
CA TYR A 691 -7.34 -0.62 -5.31
C TYR A 691 -6.21 0.43 -5.39
N GLY A 692 -6.21 1.44 -4.52
CA GLY A 692 -5.00 2.20 -4.23
C GLY A 692 -3.88 1.24 -3.80
N THR A 693 -2.64 1.59 -4.09
CA THR A 693 -1.48 0.70 -3.83
C THR A 693 -0.42 1.41 -3.04
N ILE A 694 0.05 0.79 -1.95
CA ILE A 694 1.21 1.26 -1.19
C ILE A 694 2.48 0.78 -1.91
N ALA A 695 3.47 1.65 -2.12
CA ALA A 695 4.72 1.23 -2.76
C ALA A 695 5.56 0.31 -1.87
N VAL A 696 5.78 0.74 -0.62
CA VAL A 696 6.67 0.08 0.33
C VAL A 696 6.10 0.13 1.75
N LEU A 697 6.42 -0.87 2.57
CA LEU A 697 6.04 -0.90 3.99
C LEU A 697 7.11 -0.22 4.87
N GLY A 698 7.41 1.05 4.57
CA GLY A 698 8.47 1.81 5.24
C GLY A 698 8.48 3.30 4.90
N ALA A 699 9.66 3.92 5.00
CA ALA A 699 9.85 5.35 4.74
C ALA A 699 11.12 5.67 3.96
N THR A 700 11.08 6.75 3.19
CA THR A 700 12.27 7.32 2.55
C THR A 700 13.29 7.73 3.61
N ASN A 701 14.52 7.27 3.46
CA ASN A 701 15.61 7.48 4.43
C ASN A 701 15.23 7.14 5.88
N TRP A 702 14.42 6.09 6.08
CA TRP A 702 13.85 5.69 7.38
C TRP A 702 13.02 6.77 8.08
N LYS A 703 12.71 7.92 7.45
CA LYS A 703 12.09 9.04 8.18
C LYS A 703 10.87 9.60 7.49
N ALA A 704 11.04 10.16 6.29
CA ALA A 704 9.99 10.84 5.57
C ALA A 704 10.34 10.98 4.08
N PRO A 705 9.34 10.94 3.18
CA PRO A 705 7.93 10.60 3.45
C PRO A 705 7.75 9.19 4.02
N VAL A 706 6.66 8.99 4.78
CA VAL A 706 6.25 7.70 5.35
C VAL A 706 5.16 7.11 4.47
N TRP A 707 5.35 5.90 3.93
CA TRP A 707 4.51 5.41 2.85
C TRP A 707 3.27 4.61 3.32
N PHE A 708 3.18 4.27 4.60
CA PHE A 708 1.97 3.66 5.16
C PHE A 708 0.73 4.55 4.98
N GLY A 709 -0.38 3.99 4.53
CA GLY A 709 -1.61 4.77 4.37
C GLY A 709 -1.65 5.71 3.16
N GLN A 710 -0.60 5.72 2.33
CA GLN A 710 -0.44 6.68 1.23
C GLN A 710 -0.24 5.92 -0.09
N PRO A 711 -1.27 5.81 -0.93
CA PRO A 711 -1.12 5.18 -2.23
C PRO A 711 -0.05 5.87 -3.09
N VAL A 712 0.90 5.08 -3.61
CA VAL A 712 1.94 5.45 -4.57
C VAL A 712 1.65 4.65 -5.85
N GLN A 713 0.72 5.18 -6.65
CA GLN A 713 0.01 4.35 -7.62
C GLN A 713 0.86 3.90 -8.80
N TRP A 714 1.93 4.63 -9.13
CA TRP A 714 2.82 4.24 -10.22
C TRP A 714 3.53 2.90 -9.95
N CYS A 715 3.89 2.60 -8.70
CA CYS A 715 4.43 1.28 -8.32
C CYS A 715 3.39 0.19 -8.53
N GLY A 716 2.14 0.46 -8.12
CA GLY A 716 1.01 -0.43 -8.36
C GLY A 716 0.74 -0.66 -9.84
N LEU A 717 0.91 0.33 -10.71
CA LEU A 717 0.70 0.18 -12.14
C LEU A 717 1.76 -0.73 -12.79
N VAL A 718 3.01 -0.71 -12.32
CA VAL A 718 4.04 -1.68 -12.77
C VAL A 718 3.63 -3.11 -12.35
N TYR A 719 3.08 -3.27 -11.15
CA TYR A 719 2.53 -4.55 -10.70
C TYR A 719 1.27 -4.97 -11.50
N ALA A 720 0.37 -4.04 -11.81
CA ALA A 720 -0.81 -4.31 -12.62
C ALA A 720 -0.46 -4.76 -14.05
N ASP A 721 0.58 -4.19 -14.66
CA ASP A 721 1.08 -4.64 -15.96
C ASP A 721 1.55 -6.10 -15.92
N ALA A 722 2.32 -6.47 -14.89
CA ALA A 722 2.74 -7.84 -14.66
C ALA A 722 1.54 -8.80 -14.46
N LEU A 723 0.51 -8.34 -13.74
CA LEU A 723 -0.73 -9.10 -13.55
C LEU A 723 -1.55 -9.24 -14.83
N TYR A 724 -1.59 -8.22 -15.69
CA TYR A 724 -2.24 -8.31 -16.99
C TYR A 724 -1.58 -9.38 -17.87
N ARG A 725 -0.25 -9.45 -17.87
CA ARG A 725 0.49 -10.51 -18.58
C ARG A 725 0.21 -11.88 -17.98
N LEU A 726 0.22 -12.01 -16.65
CA LEU A 726 -0.10 -13.27 -15.97
C LEU A 726 -1.54 -13.73 -16.30
N ALA A 727 -2.50 -12.81 -16.38
CA ALA A 727 -3.89 -13.14 -16.71
C ALA A 727 -4.08 -13.75 -18.11
N GLU A 728 -3.14 -13.52 -19.05
CA GLU A 728 -3.20 -14.14 -20.39
C GLU A 728 -2.92 -15.66 -20.33
N ILE A 729 -2.09 -16.09 -19.37
CA ILE A 729 -1.63 -17.49 -19.20
C ILE A 729 -2.29 -18.23 -18.02
N ASP A 730 -2.69 -17.54 -16.96
CA ASP A 730 -3.48 -18.05 -15.83
C ASP A 730 -4.87 -17.39 -15.80
N ARG A 731 -5.76 -17.90 -16.65
CA ARG A 731 -7.05 -17.26 -16.97
C ARG A 731 -8.11 -17.41 -15.88
N GLU A 732 -7.96 -18.38 -14.99
CA GLU A 732 -8.90 -18.63 -13.88
C GLU A 732 -8.54 -17.81 -12.63
N GLY A 733 -7.36 -17.18 -12.62
CA GLY A 733 -6.89 -16.35 -11.52
C GLY A 733 -7.66 -15.02 -11.38
N ILE A 734 -7.44 -14.35 -10.25
CA ILE A 734 -8.05 -13.04 -9.94
C ILE A 734 -7.35 -11.86 -10.64
N TRP A 735 -6.28 -12.14 -11.39
CA TRP A 735 -5.26 -11.17 -11.81
C TRP A 735 -5.82 -10.05 -12.65
N LYS A 736 -6.70 -10.36 -13.62
CA LYS A 736 -7.32 -9.34 -14.46
C LYS A 736 -8.15 -8.35 -13.65
N LYS A 737 -9.00 -8.84 -12.73
CA LYS A 737 -9.83 -7.96 -11.91
C LYS A 737 -8.98 -7.08 -10.98
N LEU A 738 -7.90 -7.64 -10.43
CA LEU A 738 -6.98 -6.88 -9.59
C LEU A 738 -6.25 -5.80 -10.41
N ALA A 739 -5.73 -6.14 -11.59
CA ALA A 739 -5.07 -5.21 -12.50
C ALA A 739 -6.03 -4.11 -13.00
N ASP A 740 -7.26 -4.47 -13.38
CA ASP A 740 -8.32 -3.51 -13.75
C ASP A 740 -8.61 -2.53 -12.61
N GLY A 741 -8.71 -3.03 -11.37
CA GLY A 741 -8.96 -2.19 -10.20
C GLY A 741 -7.82 -1.21 -9.93
N ILE A 742 -6.57 -1.69 -9.94
CA ILE A 742 -5.38 -0.84 -9.74
C ILE A 742 -5.28 0.22 -10.85
N THR A 743 -5.60 -0.15 -12.08
CA THR A 743 -5.60 0.78 -13.22
C THR A 743 -6.68 1.85 -13.09
N ALA A 744 -7.90 1.45 -12.71
CA ALA A 744 -8.99 2.38 -12.46
C ALA A 744 -8.68 3.35 -11.30
N ALA A 745 -8.05 2.87 -10.23
CA ALA A 745 -7.54 3.76 -9.17
C ALA A 745 -6.48 4.74 -9.70
N GLY A 746 -5.58 4.28 -10.58
CA GLY A 746 -4.64 5.14 -11.31
C GLY A 746 -5.34 6.27 -12.07
N LEU A 747 -6.42 5.96 -12.79
CA LEU A 747 -7.21 6.95 -13.51
C LEU A 747 -7.93 7.93 -12.57
N GLN A 748 -8.47 7.47 -11.44
CA GLN A 748 -9.05 8.35 -10.42
C GLN A 748 -8.00 9.32 -9.83
N HIS A 749 -6.76 8.85 -9.66
CA HIS A 749 -5.66 9.65 -9.12
C HIS A 749 -5.12 10.68 -10.11
N THR A 750 -5.24 10.47 -11.42
CA THR A 750 -4.77 11.39 -12.46
C THR A 750 -5.30 12.82 -12.26
N TRP A 751 -4.47 13.83 -12.53
CA TRP A 751 -4.88 15.23 -12.44
C TRP A 751 -5.94 15.58 -13.49
N PRO A 752 -7.03 16.26 -13.08
CA PRO A 752 -8.07 16.69 -14.01
C PRO A 752 -7.61 17.85 -14.92
N SER A 753 -8.48 18.25 -15.84
CA SER A 753 -8.22 19.28 -16.85
C SER A 753 -8.21 20.72 -16.33
N ASP A 754 -8.61 20.95 -15.09
CA ASP A 754 -8.59 22.25 -14.42
C ASP A 754 -7.19 22.66 -13.93
N ASP A 755 -6.24 21.71 -13.90
CA ASP A 755 -4.83 21.95 -13.58
C ASP A 755 -3.98 21.96 -14.86
N ALA A 756 -3.85 23.12 -15.51
CA ALA A 756 -3.20 23.23 -16.80
C ALA A 756 -1.75 22.72 -16.83
N ASP A 757 -1.02 22.87 -15.72
CA ASP A 757 0.39 22.47 -15.62
C ASP A 757 0.55 20.95 -15.46
N ARG A 758 -0.43 20.28 -14.86
CA ARG A 758 -0.37 18.85 -14.49
C ARG A 758 -1.46 17.99 -15.13
N VAL A 759 -2.30 18.53 -15.99
CA VAL A 759 -3.41 17.82 -16.63
C VAL A 759 -2.98 16.47 -17.18
N GLY A 760 -3.74 15.42 -16.90
CA GLY A 760 -3.48 14.07 -17.42
C GLY A 760 -2.22 13.38 -16.85
N LEU A 761 -1.52 14.01 -15.91
CA LEU A 761 -0.39 13.40 -15.19
C LEU A 761 -0.89 12.56 -14.00
N LEU A 762 -0.08 11.60 -13.57
CA LEU A 762 -0.35 10.79 -12.38
C LEU A 762 0.45 11.33 -11.18
N PRO A 763 -0.15 11.53 -9.99
CA PRO A 763 0.63 11.91 -8.80
C PRO A 763 1.58 10.81 -8.37
N ASP A 764 2.70 11.23 -7.79
CA ASP A 764 3.60 10.31 -7.09
C ASP A 764 2.88 9.61 -5.95
N TYR A 765 2.11 10.36 -5.14
CA TYR A 765 1.28 9.77 -4.09
C TYR A 765 -0.05 10.49 -3.86
N TYR A 766 -0.97 9.78 -3.20
CA TYR A 766 -2.31 10.26 -2.87
C TYR A 766 -2.55 10.23 -1.36
N LEU A 767 -3.11 11.31 -0.82
CA LEU A 767 -3.51 11.41 0.56
C LEU A 767 -4.98 10.99 0.70
N LEU A 768 -5.22 9.79 1.23
CA LEU A 768 -6.56 9.21 1.32
C LEU A 768 -7.53 10.00 2.19
N PRO A 769 -7.22 10.40 3.46
CA PRO A 769 -8.20 11.13 4.26
C PRO A 769 -8.63 12.49 3.66
N PRO A 770 -7.72 13.35 3.15
CA PRO A 770 -8.12 14.62 2.53
C PRO A 770 -8.47 14.50 1.04
N GLN A 771 -8.39 13.31 0.42
CA GLN A 771 -8.66 13.08 -1.01
C GLN A 771 -7.83 13.99 -1.93
N ARG A 772 -6.50 14.00 -1.73
CA ARG A 772 -5.60 14.95 -2.39
C ARG A 772 -4.42 14.29 -3.10
N ARG A 773 -4.11 14.77 -4.31
CA ARG A 773 -2.95 14.40 -5.13
C ARG A 773 -1.71 15.17 -4.67
N GLU A 774 -0.56 14.52 -4.60
CA GLU A 774 0.69 15.12 -4.13
C GLU A 774 1.94 14.57 -4.82
N GLY A 775 3.06 15.26 -4.61
CA GLY A 775 4.39 14.89 -5.10
C GLY A 775 4.61 15.16 -6.60
N PRO A 776 5.73 14.66 -7.16
CA PRO A 776 6.04 14.78 -8.57
C PRO A 776 4.88 14.34 -9.48
N ALA A 777 4.58 15.12 -10.52
CA ALA A 777 3.52 14.78 -11.47
C ALA A 777 4.07 13.96 -12.65
N ILE A 778 3.80 12.65 -12.64
CA ILE A 778 4.39 11.65 -13.52
C ILE A 778 3.70 11.63 -14.88
N ASN A 779 4.48 11.42 -15.94
CA ASN A 779 4.00 11.37 -17.33
C ASN A 779 2.79 10.45 -17.57
N PRO A 780 1.90 10.76 -18.53
CA PRO A 780 0.67 10.00 -18.77
C PRO A 780 0.91 8.54 -19.18
N GLY A 781 2.08 8.23 -19.75
CA GLY A 781 2.43 6.88 -20.22
C GLY A 781 2.48 5.83 -19.11
N THR A 782 2.67 6.23 -17.86
CA THR A 782 2.68 5.32 -16.71
C THR A 782 1.31 4.67 -16.47
N VAL A 783 0.23 5.45 -16.55
CA VAL A 783 -1.15 4.90 -16.51
C VAL A 783 -1.53 4.32 -17.87
N GLY A 784 -0.99 4.92 -18.94
CA GLY A 784 -1.49 4.70 -20.29
C GLY A 784 -1.46 3.25 -20.75
N ILE A 785 -0.35 2.53 -20.54
CA ILE A 785 -0.23 1.13 -20.99
C ILE A 785 -1.33 0.23 -20.42
N ASN A 786 -1.67 0.45 -19.15
CA ASN A 786 -2.68 -0.31 -18.45
C ASN A 786 -4.09 0.16 -18.80
N ALA A 787 -4.29 1.47 -18.99
CA ALA A 787 -5.57 2.05 -19.37
C ALA A 787 -6.07 1.45 -20.70
N LEU A 788 -5.19 1.19 -21.66
CA LEU A 788 -5.54 0.49 -22.90
C LEU A 788 -6.18 -0.87 -22.62
N ARG A 789 -5.63 -1.65 -21.69
CA ARG A 789 -6.16 -2.96 -21.28
C ARG A 789 -7.52 -2.83 -20.59
N LEU A 790 -7.67 -1.85 -19.69
CA LEU A 790 -8.93 -1.57 -19.00
C LEU A 790 -10.06 -1.22 -19.99
N TYR A 791 -9.77 -0.38 -20.99
CA TYR A 791 -10.71 0.00 -22.05
C TYR A 791 -10.78 -1.01 -23.21
N ARG A 792 -10.21 -2.21 -23.04
CA ARG A 792 -10.25 -3.32 -24.01
C ARG A 792 -9.72 -2.94 -25.40
N GLN A 793 -8.72 -2.06 -25.44
CA GLN A 793 -8.01 -1.71 -26.65
C GLN A 793 -6.88 -2.71 -26.92
N PRO A 794 -6.46 -2.90 -28.18
CA PRO A 794 -5.24 -3.65 -28.48
C PRO A 794 -4.06 -3.07 -27.69
N PRO A 795 -3.16 -3.90 -27.15
CA PRO A 795 -1.98 -3.41 -26.44
C PRO A 795 -1.05 -2.64 -27.38
N LEU A 796 -0.22 -1.77 -26.81
CA LEU A 796 0.84 -1.11 -27.58
C LEU A 796 1.82 -2.13 -28.16
N TYR A 797 2.09 -3.19 -27.41
CA TYR A 797 3.08 -4.21 -27.73
C TYR A 797 2.60 -5.58 -27.28
N SER A 798 2.88 -6.60 -28.08
CA SER A 798 2.77 -7.98 -27.64
C SER A 798 3.97 -8.82 -28.08
N PHE A 799 4.21 -9.86 -27.29
CA PHE A 799 5.23 -10.87 -27.47
C PHE A 799 4.57 -12.24 -27.45
N ARG A 800 4.96 -13.12 -28.38
CA ARG A 800 4.55 -14.53 -28.42
C ARG A 800 5.72 -15.42 -28.79
N CYS A 801 5.94 -16.47 -28.00
CA CYS A 801 6.82 -17.57 -28.38
C CYS A 801 6.08 -18.50 -29.35
N LEU A 802 6.61 -18.63 -30.57
CA LEU A 802 6.21 -19.63 -31.57
C LEU A 802 6.93 -20.94 -31.20
N ARG A 803 6.42 -21.59 -30.17
CA ARG A 803 7.07 -22.68 -29.44
C ARG A 803 7.38 -23.90 -30.29
N PHE A 804 6.41 -24.36 -31.09
CA PHE A 804 6.59 -25.55 -31.92
C PHE A 804 7.36 -25.20 -33.19
N PHE A 805 7.06 -24.07 -33.80
CA PHE A 805 7.73 -23.64 -35.03
C PHE A 805 9.20 -23.23 -34.78
N GLY A 806 9.49 -22.68 -33.60
CA GLY A 806 10.81 -22.18 -33.23
C GLY A 806 11.03 -20.74 -33.68
N GLY A 807 10.54 -19.78 -32.88
CA GLY A 807 10.77 -18.35 -33.09
C GLY A 807 10.06 -17.48 -32.06
N LEU A 808 10.35 -16.18 -32.07
CA LEU A 808 9.84 -15.20 -31.11
C LEU A 808 9.21 -14.03 -31.86
N ALA A 809 7.89 -13.91 -31.80
CA ALA A 809 7.14 -12.89 -32.52
C ALA A 809 6.90 -11.65 -31.65
N HIS A 810 7.20 -10.48 -32.22
CA HIS A 810 7.06 -9.16 -31.61
C HIS A 810 6.25 -8.27 -32.55
N ALA A 811 5.21 -7.61 -32.05
CA ALA A 811 4.35 -6.75 -32.85
C ALA A 811 3.83 -5.52 -32.08
N PRO A 812 3.61 -4.38 -32.75
CA PRO A 812 2.80 -3.30 -32.22
C PRO A 812 1.32 -3.67 -32.36
N GLY A 813 0.66 -4.02 -31.25
CA GLY A 813 -0.70 -4.59 -31.28
C GLY A 813 -0.76 -5.97 -30.63
N GLU A 814 -1.88 -6.68 -30.85
CA GLU A 814 -2.11 -8.03 -30.33
C GLU A 814 -1.69 -9.11 -31.34
N VAL A 815 -0.81 -10.03 -30.96
CA VAL A 815 -0.53 -11.26 -31.72
C VAL A 815 -1.44 -12.39 -31.24
N ILE A 816 -2.29 -12.88 -32.14
CA ILE A 816 -3.24 -13.97 -31.93
C ILE A 816 -2.72 -15.20 -32.68
N LEU A 817 -2.21 -16.18 -31.93
CA LEU A 817 -1.72 -17.43 -32.50
C LEU A 817 -2.88 -18.25 -33.06
N GLY A 818 -2.72 -18.69 -34.30
CA GLY A 818 -3.59 -19.65 -34.97
C GLY A 818 -3.02 -21.06 -34.85
N ARG A 819 -3.03 -21.80 -35.96
CA ARG A 819 -2.46 -23.15 -36.01
C ARG A 819 -0.93 -23.08 -36.01
N GLU A 820 -0.32 -23.85 -35.13
CA GLU A 820 1.13 -23.99 -35.01
C GLU A 820 1.55 -25.46 -35.05
N THR A 821 2.65 -25.74 -35.75
CA THR A 821 3.34 -27.03 -35.85
C THR A 821 4.84 -26.77 -36.01
N GLU A 822 5.67 -27.81 -35.94
CA GLU A 822 7.11 -27.73 -36.21
C GLU A 822 7.47 -27.24 -37.62
N LYS A 823 6.54 -27.35 -38.58
CA LYS A 823 6.78 -27.00 -40.00
C LYS A 823 6.10 -25.71 -40.43
N GLN A 824 5.05 -25.30 -39.72
CA GLN A 824 4.22 -24.17 -40.11
C GLN A 824 3.60 -23.50 -38.89
N THR A 825 3.56 -22.18 -38.91
CA THR A 825 2.80 -21.36 -37.96
C THR A 825 2.00 -20.29 -38.70
N ARG A 826 0.81 -19.98 -38.17
CA ARG A 826 -0.04 -18.89 -38.64
C ARG A 826 -0.48 -18.05 -37.46
N PHE A 827 -0.43 -16.74 -37.60
CA PHE A 827 -0.92 -15.82 -36.58
C PHE A 827 -1.51 -14.55 -37.21
N LEU A 828 -2.53 -14.01 -36.55
CA LEU A 828 -3.13 -12.71 -36.88
C LEU A 828 -2.51 -11.65 -35.98
N VAL A 829 -2.21 -10.48 -36.54
CA VAL A 829 -1.81 -9.31 -35.76
C VAL A 829 -2.92 -8.28 -35.81
N ARG A 830 -3.47 -7.87 -34.67
CA ARG A 830 -4.34 -6.68 -34.58
C ARG A 830 -3.49 -5.44 -34.34
N GLY A 831 -2.95 -4.89 -35.42
CA GLY A 831 -2.07 -3.73 -35.39
C GLY A 831 -2.83 -2.44 -35.08
N TRP A 832 -2.37 -1.68 -34.08
CA TRP A 832 -2.88 -0.34 -33.80
C TRP A 832 -2.31 0.77 -34.70
N PRO A 833 -1.08 0.68 -35.28
CA PRO A 833 -0.58 1.74 -36.17
C PRO A 833 -1.39 1.84 -37.45
N LYS A 834 -1.68 3.08 -37.89
CA LYS A 834 -2.34 3.35 -39.18
C LYS A 834 -1.36 3.32 -40.35
N GLU A 835 -0.12 3.74 -40.09
CA GLU A 835 0.98 3.68 -41.06
C GLU A 835 1.62 2.27 -41.10
N PRO A 836 2.37 1.94 -42.17
CA PRO A 836 3.13 0.70 -42.22
C PRO A 836 4.07 0.53 -41.02
N TYR A 837 4.06 -0.64 -40.41
CA TYR A 837 4.85 -0.99 -39.25
C TYR A 837 5.56 -2.33 -39.47
N TYR A 838 6.48 -2.69 -38.57
CA TYR A 838 7.23 -3.94 -38.66
C TYR A 838 6.75 -4.97 -37.64
N LEU A 839 6.68 -6.21 -38.10
CA LEU A 839 6.72 -7.40 -37.25
C LEU A 839 8.16 -7.89 -37.18
N LEU A 840 8.63 -8.25 -35.99
CA LEU A 840 9.92 -8.90 -35.80
C LEU A 840 9.69 -10.34 -35.36
N ILE A 841 10.27 -11.29 -36.08
CA ILE A 841 10.34 -12.69 -35.68
C ILE A 841 11.81 -13.03 -35.47
N SER A 842 12.24 -13.14 -34.21
CA SER A 842 13.63 -13.41 -33.83
C SER A 842 13.83 -14.89 -33.45
N GLY A 843 15.08 -15.36 -33.40
CA GLY A 843 15.42 -16.72 -32.98
C GLY A 843 15.10 -17.84 -33.99
N LEU A 844 14.94 -17.50 -35.27
CA LEU A 844 14.68 -18.45 -36.35
C LEU A 844 15.95 -19.23 -36.72
N ALA A 845 15.88 -20.56 -36.72
CA ALA A 845 17.01 -21.44 -37.08
C ALA A 845 17.39 -21.39 -38.57
N ARG A 846 16.43 -21.07 -39.45
CA ARG A 846 16.63 -20.97 -40.91
C ARG A 846 15.59 -20.05 -41.54
N GLN A 847 15.76 -19.72 -42.82
CA GLN A 847 14.84 -18.86 -43.56
C GLN A 847 13.49 -19.54 -43.75
N PRO A 848 12.37 -18.96 -43.28
CA PRO A 848 11.04 -19.48 -43.59
C PRO A 848 10.55 -18.95 -44.94
N SER A 849 9.66 -19.72 -45.58
CA SER A 849 8.73 -19.16 -46.57
C SER A 849 7.66 -18.34 -45.85
N VAL A 850 7.27 -17.20 -46.45
CA VAL A 850 6.34 -16.25 -45.83
C VAL A 850 5.15 -16.01 -46.74
N LYS A 851 3.95 -16.03 -46.16
CA LYS A 851 2.76 -15.43 -46.78
C LYS A 851 2.17 -14.37 -45.88
N ILE A 852 1.78 -13.26 -46.48
CA ILE A 852 1.03 -12.19 -45.82
C ILE A 852 -0.32 -12.09 -46.51
N ASN A 853 -1.40 -12.25 -45.74
CA ASN A 853 -2.79 -12.28 -46.25
C ASN A 853 -2.98 -13.31 -47.37
N GLY A 854 -2.37 -14.49 -47.20
CA GLY A 854 -2.41 -15.60 -48.16
C GLY A 854 -1.52 -15.42 -49.40
N ARG A 855 -0.84 -14.28 -49.57
CA ARG A 855 0.03 -14.01 -50.72
C ARG A 855 1.49 -14.33 -50.38
N PRO A 856 2.21 -15.13 -51.19
CA PRO A 856 3.64 -15.32 -51.02
C PRO A 856 4.39 -13.99 -51.00
N THR A 857 5.30 -13.83 -50.05
CA THR A 857 6.07 -12.60 -49.83
C THR A 857 7.55 -12.85 -50.10
N ILE A 858 8.16 -11.99 -50.93
CA ILE A 858 9.60 -12.03 -51.20
C ILE A 858 10.33 -11.32 -50.05
N LEU A 859 11.37 -11.97 -49.52
CA LEU A 859 12.19 -11.43 -48.44
C LEU A 859 13.27 -10.49 -48.97
N ALA A 860 12.81 -9.37 -49.54
CA ALA A 860 13.61 -8.23 -49.97
C ALA A 860 12.94 -6.94 -49.48
N ALA A 861 13.70 -5.83 -49.48
CA ALA A 861 13.22 -4.54 -48.98
C ALA A 861 11.80 -4.23 -49.49
N PRO A 862 10.84 -3.90 -48.60
CA PRO A 862 11.01 -3.52 -47.19
C PRO A 862 11.05 -4.67 -46.17
N HIS A 863 10.95 -5.93 -46.61
CA HIS A 863 11.14 -7.11 -45.76
C HIS A 863 12.61 -7.52 -45.68
N GLU A 864 13.02 -8.14 -44.58
CA GLU A 864 14.42 -8.54 -44.40
C GLU A 864 14.50 -9.86 -43.62
N TYR A 865 15.29 -10.80 -44.11
CA TYR A 865 15.73 -11.95 -43.33
C TYR A 865 17.25 -11.90 -43.16
N ASN A 866 17.71 -11.99 -41.91
CA ASN A 866 19.12 -12.08 -41.59
C ASN A 866 19.45 -13.53 -41.21
N SER A 867 20.17 -14.23 -42.08
CA SER A 867 20.56 -15.62 -41.88
C SER A 867 21.64 -15.83 -40.82
N GLN A 868 22.51 -14.83 -40.58
CA GLN A 868 23.59 -14.94 -39.60
C GLN A 868 23.07 -14.81 -38.17
N GLU A 869 22.07 -13.95 -37.96
CA GLU A 869 21.51 -13.66 -36.64
C GLU A 869 20.13 -14.29 -36.42
N GLY A 870 19.56 -14.97 -37.43
CA GLY A 870 18.33 -15.74 -37.30
C GLY A 870 17.08 -14.89 -37.01
N TRP A 871 16.88 -13.79 -37.74
CA TRP A 871 15.68 -12.97 -37.56
C TRP A 871 15.05 -12.50 -38.87
N LEU A 872 13.75 -12.23 -38.81
CA LEU A 872 12.89 -11.82 -39.91
C LEU A 872 12.15 -10.54 -39.52
N ALA A 873 12.23 -9.52 -40.37
CA ALA A 873 11.45 -8.30 -40.29
C ALA A 873 10.43 -8.26 -41.44
N LEU A 874 9.15 -8.10 -41.10
CA LEU A 874 8.07 -7.97 -42.07
C LEU A 874 7.40 -6.60 -41.93
N GLN A 875 7.52 -5.74 -42.95
CA GLN A 875 6.70 -4.54 -43.00
C GLN A 875 5.26 -4.88 -43.42
N VAL A 876 4.29 -4.42 -42.66
CA VAL A 876 2.87 -4.75 -42.80
C VAL A 876 2.00 -3.53 -42.51
N SER A 877 0.70 -3.62 -42.79
CA SER A 877 -0.28 -2.58 -42.48
C SER A 877 -1.59 -3.20 -42.01
N GLY A 878 -2.34 -2.48 -41.18
CA GLY A 878 -3.64 -2.92 -40.66
C GLY A 878 -3.51 -4.19 -39.80
N GLU A 879 -4.37 -5.18 -40.08
CA GLU A 879 -4.43 -6.44 -39.35
C GLU A 879 -3.96 -7.63 -40.21
N PRO A 880 -2.65 -7.83 -40.40
CA PRO A 880 -2.13 -8.86 -41.29
C PRO A 880 -2.29 -10.27 -40.70
N ASP A 881 -2.64 -11.20 -41.59
CA ASP A 881 -2.54 -12.64 -41.35
C ASP A 881 -1.20 -13.14 -41.90
N VAL A 882 -0.34 -13.67 -41.04
CA VAL A 882 1.01 -14.10 -41.38
C VAL A 882 1.12 -15.61 -41.27
N GLU A 883 1.58 -16.25 -42.35
CA GLU A 883 1.94 -17.67 -42.36
C GLU A 883 3.46 -17.81 -42.60
N LEU A 884 4.12 -18.59 -41.74
CA LEU A 884 5.52 -18.99 -41.91
C LEU A 884 5.58 -20.52 -42.08
N ALA A 885 6.40 -21.00 -43.02
CA ALA A 885 6.60 -22.44 -43.23
C ALA A 885 8.04 -22.79 -43.63
N TYR A 886 8.51 -23.97 -43.22
CA TYR A 886 9.84 -24.51 -43.53
C TYR A 886 9.84 -25.65 -44.54
#